data_AF-R3X0M7-F1
#
_entry.id   AF-R3X0M7-F1
#
_cell.length_a   1.000
_cell.length_b   1.000
_cell.length_c   1.000
_cell.angle_alpha   90.00
_cell.angle_beta   90.00
_cell.angle_gamma   90.00
#
_symmetry.space_group_name_H-M   'P 1'
#
loop_
_entity.id
_entity.type
_entity.pdbx_description
1 polymer ?
#
loop_
_entity_poly.entity_id
_entity_poly.type
_entity_poly.pdbx_seq_one_letter_code
_entity_poly.pdbx_strand_id
1 'polypeptide(L)'
;MVNEFFTSIYRPNLPSVFFLQKEKFRDKLLVTIILKGREGFMLCINCGTNEATIHLYANVNGQRKQLDYCQSCYQKLKNERNGEQPRMTQQDPFGFGSLDDLFRSMSRQMQNQGIPNEQTPPTQFGGGNNFNNGQPPHGGQPAKGLLGEYGINITELARKGEIDPVVGRDEEIKRIIEILNRRTKNNPVLIGEPGVGKTAVVEGLAQKIIDGDVPQKLMDKEVIRLDVVSLVQGTGIRGQFEERMQKLIEEIKQAENVILFIDEVHEIVGAGSAGDGNMDAGNILKPALARGELQMVGATTLNEYRIIEKDAALERRMQPVRVDEPSVEETISILQGLQKRYEDFHHVKYTDEAIKSAAVLSNRYIQDRFLPDKAIDLLDESGSKMNLTIQIVDPKMIEKKLADAEAQKQQASQEEDFEKAAYYRDQINKLQTMKDKQVSDEKTPVITEKDMEQIVEQKTGIPVGELKEKEQTQLKNLSDDLKKHVIGQDEAIEKVSKAIRRNRVGLGKQNRPIGSFLFVGPTGVGKTELAKQLAYEMFGSEDSMIRFDMSEYMEKHSVSKLIGSPPGYVGYDEAGQLTEKVRRNPYSLILLDEIEKAHPDVLHMFLQILDDGRLTDAQGRTVSFKDTLIIMTSNAGTGNVEANVGFGAAREGVTRSVLNQLNNYFTPEFLNRFDGIIEFKSLSKENLMNIVSLMLDEVNHLLISQHLTIDVPENVKEKLVDLGYDPSMGARPLRRTIQEQIEDGIAEFYLDHPTIHDLKAKLDKDGKILITSKPERLVKESSDVSDEPAPQ
;
A
#
# COMPACT_ATOMS: atom_id res chain seq x y z
N MET A 1 2.98 -1.08 53.49
CA MET A 1 3.64 -0.37 54.60
C MET A 1 5.14 -0.65 54.52
N VAL A 2 5.98 0.40 54.62
CA VAL A 2 7.36 0.36 55.18
C VAL A 2 8.38 -0.49 54.38
N ASN A 3 9.16 0.12 53.48
CA ASN A 3 10.54 0.68 53.65
C ASN A 3 11.65 -0.39 53.51
N GLU A 4 12.52 -0.26 52.49
CA GLU A 4 13.90 0.30 52.56
C GLU A 4 14.88 -0.50 53.43
N PHE A 5 16.05 -0.85 52.87
CA PHE A 5 17.34 -0.49 53.50
C PHE A 5 18.57 -0.64 52.58
N PHE A 6 19.54 0.23 52.85
CA PHE A 6 20.97 0.23 52.49
C PHE A 6 21.51 0.89 51.20
N THR A 7 22.30 1.94 51.48
CA THR A 7 23.01 2.89 50.64
C THR A 7 24.53 2.82 50.87
N SER A 8 25.30 3.48 50.00
CA SER A 8 26.66 4.02 50.26
C SER A 8 27.83 2.98 50.25
N ILE A 9 29.09 3.30 49.90
CA ILE A 9 29.77 4.58 49.57
C ILE A 9 31.03 4.27 48.72
N TYR A 10 31.42 5.17 47.79
CA TYR A 10 32.79 5.74 47.70
C TYR A 10 32.84 6.94 46.72
N ARG A 11 33.59 7.96 47.10
CA ARG A 11 33.80 9.32 46.52
C ARG A 11 35.16 9.82 47.08
N PRO A 12 35.69 11.00 46.73
CA PRO A 12 35.73 11.73 45.45
C PRO A 12 37.18 12.21 45.12
N ASN A 13 37.37 13.09 44.13
CA ASN A 13 38.25 14.27 44.31
C ASN A 13 38.01 15.37 43.26
N LEU A 14 38.20 16.62 43.71
CA LEU A 14 38.02 17.93 43.05
C LEU A 14 38.98 18.90 43.82
N PRO A 15 39.46 20.04 43.27
CA PRO A 15 38.56 21.17 42.98
C PRO A 15 38.95 22.16 41.83
N SER A 16 37.95 22.92 41.36
CA SER A 16 37.92 24.35 40.93
C SER A 16 39.19 25.06 40.39
N VAL A 17 39.15 26.03 39.44
CA VAL A 17 38.21 27.16 39.27
C VAL A 17 38.21 27.61 37.78
N PHE A 18 37.05 27.91 37.18
CA PHE A 18 36.74 29.17 36.46
C PHE A 18 35.35 29.08 35.79
N PHE A 19 34.36 29.69 36.45
CA PHE A 19 33.03 29.98 35.90
C PHE A 19 33.08 31.32 35.13
N LEU A 20 32.03 31.62 34.35
CA LEU A 20 31.79 32.89 33.61
C LEU A 20 32.61 33.11 32.32
N GLN A 21 32.13 32.54 31.19
CA GLN A 21 31.97 33.20 29.87
C GLN A 21 31.75 32.17 28.74
N LYS A 22 30.55 31.56 28.63
CA LYS A 22 30.14 30.88 27.36
C LYS A 22 28.64 30.69 27.08
N GLU A 23 27.75 31.29 27.86
CA GLU A 23 26.28 31.23 27.60
C GLU A 23 25.74 32.39 26.74
N LYS A 24 26.53 33.44 26.46
CA LYS A 24 26.04 34.69 25.84
C LYS A 24 25.94 34.73 24.31
N PHE A 25 26.09 33.61 23.60
CA PHE A 25 26.06 33.58 22.12
C PHE A 25 25.04 32.62 21.49
N ARG A 26 24.30 31.81 22.25
CA ARG A 26 23.17 31.01 21.71
C ARG A 26 21.85 31.79 21.66
N ASP A 27 21.63 32.71 22.59
CA ASP A 27 20.35 33.42 22.75
C ASP A 27 20.09 34.53 21.72
N LYS A 28 21.08 34.93 20.90
CA LYS A 28 20.90 35.98 19.90
C LYS A 28 20.56 35.52 18.48
N LEU A 29 20.72 34.23 18.16
CA LEU A 29 20.28 33.69 16.86
C LEU A 29 18.86 33.08 16.92
N LEU A 30 18.46 32.49 18.06
CA LEU A 30 17.08 32.01 18.24
C LEU A 30 16.04 33.14 18.23
N VAL A 31 16.39 34.32 18.77
CA VAL A 31 15.43 35.44 18.96
C VAL A 31 15.03 36.11 17.64
N THR A 32 15.83 36.00 16.56
CA THR A 32 15.46 36.56 15.24
C THR A 32 14.57 35.63 14.42
N ILE A 33 14.61 34.31 14.67
CA ILE A 33 13.75 33.34 13.96
C ILE A 33 12.37 33.21 14.64
N ILE A 34 12.28 33.41 15.95
CA ILE A 34 11.02 33.31 16.72
C ILE A 34 10.04 34.50 16.47
N LEU A 35 10.49 35.57 15.79
CA LEU A 35 9.67 36.77 15.52
C LEU A 35 9.08 36.86 14.10
N LYS A 36 9.11 35.79 13.31
CA LYS A 36 8.50 35.74 11.96
C LYS A 36 7.59 34.54 11.67
N GLY A 37 7.12 33.84 12.71
CA GLY A 37 6.25 32.66 12.56
C GLY A 37 5.25 32.46 13.71
N ARG A 38 4.71 33.55 14.29
CA ARG A 38 3.72 33.50 15.38
C ARG A 38 2.31 33.85 14.89
N GLU A 39 1.77 33.01 14.02
CA GLU A 39 0.33 32.92 13.75
C GLU A 39 -0.06 31.43 13.76
N GLY A 40 -1.10 31.05 14.52
CA GLY A 40 -1.78 29.76 14.34
C GLY A 40 -1.82 28.75 15.50
N PHE A 41 -1.07 28.92 16.60
CA PHE A 41 -1.15 27.96 17.72
C PHE A 41 -2.37 28.22 18.62
N MET A 42 -3.45 27.45 18.42
CA MET A 42 -4.62 27.46 19.30
C MET A 42 -4.33 26.68 20.59
N LEU A 43 -4.66 27.28 21.74
CA LEU A 43 -4.50 26.65 23.05
C LEU A 43 -5.72 25.78 23.39
N CYS A 44 -5.49 24.67 24.07
CA CYS A 44 -6.53 23.76 24.54
C CYS A 44 -7.55 24.50 25.42
N ILE A 45 -8.83 24.49 25.01
CA ILE A 45 -9.92 25.20 25.68
C ILE A 45 -10.13 24.76 27.14
N ASN A 46 -9.69 23.55 27.50
CA ASN A 46 -9.85 22.98 28.85
C ASN A 46 -8.70 23.30 29.81
N CYS A 47 -7.46 23.48 29.34
CA CYS A 47 -6.31 23.76 30.21
C CYS A 47 -5.59 25.08 29.96
N GLY A 48 -5.88 25.77 28.84
CA GLY A 48 -5.31 27.08 28.48
C GLY A 48 -3.79 27.16 28.29
N THR A 49 -3.08 26.04 28.46
CA THR A 49 -1.61 25.99 28.61
C THR A 49 -0.94 25.08 27.58
N ASN A 50 -1.52 23.92 27.30
CA ASN A 50 -1.07 23.02 26.24
C ASN A 50 -1.69 23.41 24.89
N GLU A 51 -0.95 23.19 23.82
CA GLU A 51 -1.41 23.33 22.44
C GLU A 51 -2.58 22.38 22.14
N ALA A 52 -3.58 22.84 21.40
CA ALA A 52 -4.73 22.03 21.00
C ALA A 52 -4.38 21.20 19.77
N THR A 53 -4.26 19.89 19.96
CA THR A 53 -3.93 18.90 18.93
C THR A 53 -5.14 18.07 18.47
N ILE A 54 -6.32 18.29 19.05
CA ILE A 54 -7.56 17.56 18.78
C ILE A 54 -8.70 18.55 18.58
N HIS A 55 -9.27 18.57 17.39
CA HIS A 55 -10.35 19.48 16.99
C HIS A 55 -11.67 18.71 16.86
N LEU A 56 -12.68 19.08 17.64
CA LEU A 56 -14.01 18.44 17.63
C LEU A 56 -15.06 19.42 17.11
N TYR A 57 -16.07 18.94 16.38
CA TYR A 57 -17.19 19.78 15.93
C TYR A 57 -18.48 19.39 16.64
N ALA A 58 -19.08 20.35 17.36
CA ALA A 58 -20.37 20.21 18.01
C ALA A 58 -21.41 21.11 17.33
N ASN A 59 -22.62 20.61 17.10
CA ASN A 59 -23.72 21.41 16.59
C ASN A 59 -24.52 21.98 17.77
N VAL A 60 -24.42 23.29 18.00
CA VAL A 60 -25.09 23.98 19.11
C VAL A 60 -26.03 25.02 18.53
N ASN A 61 -27.33 24.88 18.79
CA ASN A 61 -28.39 25.75 18.26
C ASN A 61 -28.36 25.88 16.71
N GLY A 62 -28.07 24.78 16.01
CA GLY A 62 -28.04 24.74 14.53
C GLY A 62 -26.76 25.31 13.90
N GLN A 63 -25.80 25.79 14.70
CA GLN A 63 -24.48 26.22 14.22
C GLN A 63 -23.41 25.21 14.65
N ARG A 64 -22.58 24.77 13.70
CA ARG A 64 -21.35 24.03 14.00
C ARG A 64 -20.36 24.96 14.71
N LYS A 65 -19.97 24.60 15.93
CA LYS A 65 -18.83 25.19 16.66
C LYS A 65 -17.71 24.17 16.75
N GLN A 66 -16.49 24.66 16.61
CA GLN A 66 -15.27 23.89 16.85
C GLN A 66 -14.89 23.97 18.35
N LEU A 67 -14.37 22.87 18.89
CA LEU A 67 -13.91 22.72 20.27
C LEU A 67 -12.53 22.06 20.26
N ASP A 68 -11.54 22.81 20.75
CA ASP A 68 -10.12 22.49 20.56
C ASP A 68 -9.46 22.03 21.87
N TYR A 69 -8.97 20.79 21.90
CA TYR A 69 -8.40 20.14 23.09
C TYR A 69 -6.97 19.67 22.85
N CYS A 70 -6.15 19.62 23.91
CA CYS A 70 -4.90 18.86 23.89
C CYS A 70 -5.18 17.39 24.18
N GLN A 71 -4.25 16.52 23.75
CA GLN A 71 -4.34 15.07 23.90
C GLN A 71 -4.63 14.61 25.34
N SER A 72 -3.99 15.22 26.35
CA SER A 72 -4.17 14.85 27.76
C SER A 72 -5.53 15.27 28.35
N CYS A 73 -6.08 16.42 27.94
CA CYS A 73 -7.43 16.83 28.34
C CYS A 73 -8.51 15.99 27.64
N TYR A 74 -8.32 15.67 26.35
CA TYR A 74 -9.24 14.80 25.62
C TYR A 74 -9.28 13.38 26.20
N GLN A 75 -8.13 12.82 26.61
CA GLN A 75 -8.09 11.52 27.30
C GLN A 75 -8.83 11.56 28.64
N LYS A 76 -8.70 12.62 29.45
CA LYS A 76 -9.49 12.76 30.69
C LYS A 76 -11.00 12.80 30.41
N LEU A 77 -11.43 13.61 29.44
CA LEU A 77 -12.82 13.68 28.97
C LEU A 77 -13.35 12.32 28.47
N LYS A 78 -12.53 11.55 27.75
CA LYS A 78 -12.87 10.21 27.28
C LYS A 78 -13.01 9.21 28.42
N ASN A 79 -12.15 9.30 29.43
CA ASN A 79 -12.16 8.39 30.58
C ASN A 79 -13.30 8.70 31.56
N GLU A 80 -13.62 9.98 31.81
CA GLU A 80 -14.79 10.39 32.60
C GLU A 80 -16.10 9.92 31.96
N ARG A 81 -16.17 9.88 30.62
CA ARG A 81 -17.31 9.33 29.87
C ARG A 81 -17.45 7.79 29.98
N ASN A 82 -16.36 7.08 30.28
CA ASN A 82 -16.33 5.61 30.35
C ASN A 82 -16.39 5.04 31.78
N GLY A 83 -16.54 5.88 32.81
CA GLY A 83 -17.10 5.45 34.09
C GLY A 83 -16.16 4.74 35.07
N GLU A 84 -15.00 5.33 35.38
CA GLU A 84 -14.25 5.00 36.61
C GLU A 84 -13.96 6.27 37.44
N GLN A 85 -14.42 6.30 38.70
CA GLN A 85 -14.04 7.35 39.65
C GLN A 85 -12.78 6.98 40.42
N PRO A 86 -11.94 7.98 40.72
CA PRO A 86 -11.45 8.16 42.08
C PRO A 86 -11.78 9.56 42.63
N ARG A 87 -12.29 9.61 43.85
CA ARG A 87 -12.49 10.86 44.60
C ARG A 87 -11.15 11.50 44.97
N MET A 88 -10.99 12.80 44.69
CA MET A 88 -10.37 13.71 45.65
C MET A 88 -10.89 15.14 45.49
N THR A 89 -11.28 15.75 46.61
CA THR A 89 -11.78 17.11 46.71
C THR A 89 -10.64 18.10 46.89
N GLN A 90 -10.59 19.14 46.06
CA GLN A 90 -9.91 20.40 46.40
C GLN A 90 -10.77 21.58 45.97
N GLN A 91 -10.71 22.65 46.74
CA GLN A 91 -11.67 23.75 46.78
C GLN A 91 -10.87 25.05 46.64
N ASP A 92 -11.14 25.85 45.60
CA ASP A 92 -10.39 27.07 45.31
C ASP A 92 -11.29 28.15 44.64
N PRO A 93 -10.96 29.46 44.71
CA PRO A 93 -11.89 30.39 45.36
C PRO A 93 -12.64 31.35 44.43
N PHE A 94 -12.71 31.08 43.12
CA PHE A 94 -13.20 32.04 42.10
C PHE A 94 -14.56 31.72 41.46
N GLY A 95 -15.44 31.02 42.17
CA GLY A 95 -16.90 31.20 42.02
C GLY A 95 -17.58 30.73 40.74
N PHE A 96 -16.93 29.96 39.86
CA PHE A 96 -17.56 29.31 38.70
C PHE A 96 -17.31 27.80 38.71
N GLY A 97 -18.29 27.04 39.20
CA GLY A 97 -18.19 25.59 39.39
C GLY A 97 -18.76 24.78 38.23
N SER A 98 -17.88 24.31 37.35
CA SER A 98 -18.13 23.29 36.30
C SER A 98 -19.02 23.68 35.10
N LEU A 99 -18.81 22.96 33.99
CA LEU A 99 -19.54 23.07 32.73
C LEU A 99 -20.98 22.50 32.82
N ASP A 100 -21.29 21.74 33.87
CA ASP A 100 -22.63 21.18 34.13
C ASP A 100 -23.68 22.28 34.37
N ASP A 101 -23.34 23.36 35.10
CA ASP A 101 -24.30 24.45 35.33
C ASP A 101 -24.54 25.28 34.07
N LEU A 102 -23.55 25.39 33.17
CA LEU A 102 -23.73 25.94 31.83
C LEU A 102 -24.69 25.07 31.00
N PHE A 103 -24.52 23.75 31.01
CA PHE A 103 -25.41 22.82 30.30
C PHE A 103 -26.84 22.82 30.87
N ARG A 104 -26.99 22.91 32.21
CA ARG A 104 -28.29 23.05 32.88
C ARG A 104 -29.00 24.38 32.57
N SER A 105 -28.25 25.45 32.32
CA SER A 105 -28.83 26.72 31.85
C SER A 105 -29.40 26.60 30.43
N MET A 106 -28.69 25.91 29.52
CA MET A 106 -29.17 25.67 28.16
C MET A 106 -30.42 24.77 28.13
N SER A 107 -30.44 23.70 28.93
CA SER A 107 -31.60 22.79 28.95
C SER A 107 -32.87 23.46 29.50
N ARG A 108 -32.74 24.39 30.47
CA ARG A 108 -33.87 25.21 30.95
C ARG A 108 -34.39 26.20 29.91
N GLN A 109 -33.57 26.64 28.96
CA GLN A 109 -33.98 27.60 27.94
C GLN A 109 -34.72 26.96 26.75
N MET A 110 -34.62 25.63 26.58
CA MET A 110 -35.38 24.88 25.56
C MET A 110 -36.75 24.37 26.05
N GLN A 111 -37.06 24.47 27.34
CA GLN A 111 -38.25 23.82 27.94
C GLN A 111 -39.40 24.79 28.25
N ASN A 112 -39.42 25.99 27.65
CA ASN A 112 -40.38 27.04 28.01
C ASN A 112 -41.13 27.67 26.81
N GLN A 113 -41.78 26.83 26.03
CA GLN A 113 -43.08 27.15 25.41
C GLN A 113 -44.05 26.00 25.75
N GLY A 114 -45.23 26.33 26.29
CA GLY A 114 -46.18 25.38 26.90
C GLY A 114 -46.86 24.41 25.91
N ILE A 115 -47.80 23.53 26.31
CA ILE A 115 -48.82 23.68 27.37
C ILE A 115 -49.08 22.31 28.09
N PRO A 116 -50.09 22.06 28.98
CA PRO A 116 -49.79 21.49 30.31
C PRO A 116 -50.43 20.10 30.64
N ASN A 117 -49.98 19.51 31.76
CA ASN A 117 -50.70 18.65 32.74
C ASN A 117 -52.08 18.05 32.31
N GLU A 118 -52.36 16.74 32.38
CA GLU A 118 -52.36 15.88 33.60
C GLU A 118 -52.69 14.38 33.31
N GLN A 119 -52.29 13.50 34.23
CA GLN A 119 -52.89 12.20 34.66
C GLN A 119 -53.26 11.06 33.65
N THR A 120 -52.81 9.84 33.99
CA THR A 120 -53.15 8.52 33.39
C THR A 120 -54.31 7.83 34.17
N PRO A 121 -54.90 6.67 33.75
CA PRO A 121 -55.10 6.02 32.43
C PRO A 121 -56.66 5.87 32.18
N PRO A 122 -57.31 4.80 31.61
CA PRO A 122 -56.89 3.64 30.80
C PRO A 122 -57.79 3.31 29.55
N THR A 123 -57.50 2.15 28.94
CA THR A 123 -58.23 1.30 27.96
C THR A 123 -59.73 1.53 27.66
N GLN A 124 -60.10 1.59 26.36
CA GLN A 124 -61.32 0.96 25.83
C GLN A 124 -61.28 0.65 24.31
N PHE A 125 -62.06 -0.35 23.88
CA PHE A 125 -62.21 -0.84 22.49
C PHE A 125 -63.34 -0.11 21.72
N GLY A 126 -63.23 -0.09 20.39
CA GLY A 126 -64.29 0.29 19.43
C GLY A 126 -64.10 1.68 18.79
N GLY A 127 -64.46 1.93 17.53
CA GLY A 127 -64.97 1.05 16.49
C GLY A 127 -65.81 1.81 15.44
N GLY A 128 -65.53 1.59 14.14
CA GLY A 128 -66.44 1.92 13.03
C GLY A 128 -66.08 3.09 12.10
N ASN A 129 -65.85 2.74 10.82
CA ASN A 129 -66.42 3.34 9.59
C ASN A 129 -66.23 4.86 9.27
N ASN A 130 -66.04 5.30 8.01
CA ASN A 130 -66.29 4.62 6.73
C ASN A 130 -65.66 5.34 5.51
N PHE A 131 -65.45 4.60 4.39
CA PHE A 131 -65.36 5.04 2.97
C PHE A 131 -64.33 6.14 2.58
N ASN A 132 -63.66 6.19 1.42
CA ASN A 132 -63.55 5.37 0.19
C ASN A 132 -62.31 5.88 -0.60
N ASN A 133 -61.73 5.27 -1.66
CA ASN A 133 -61.93 4.02 -2.42
C ASN A 133 -60.58 3.70 -3.14
N GLY A 134 -60.34 2.46 -3.57
CA GLY A 134 -59.17 2.08 -4.39
C GLY A 134 -58.86 0.58 -4.35
N GLN A 135 -58.65 -0.06 -5.52
CA GLN A 135 -58.49 -1.52 -5.64
C GLN A 135 -57.17 -2.06 -5.06
N PRO A 136 -57.14 -3.33 -4.61
CA PRO A 136 -55.94 -3.94 -4.02
C PRO A 136 -54.97 -4.47 -5.08
N PRO A 137 -53.67 -4.23 -4.96
CA PRO A 137 -52.64 -5.08 -5.56
C PRO A 137 -52.60 -6.44 -4.86
N HIS A 138 -52.44 -7.52 -5.63
CA HIS A 138 -52.33 -8.88 -5.14
C HIS A 138 -50.87 -9.33 -5.21
N GLY A 139 -50.30 -9.83 -4.11
CA GLY A 139 -48.96 -10.44 -4.05
C GLY A 139 -47.91 -9.64 -3.25
N GLY A 140 -47.31 -10.29 -2.24
CA GLY A 140 -46.12 -9.81 -1.53
C GLY A 140 -46.35 -8.73 -0.47
N GLN A 141 -46.58 -9.13 0.78
CA GLN A 141 -46.33 -8.21 1.92
C GLN A 141 -44.82 -8.13 2.17
N PRO A 142 -44.22 -6.95 2.42
CA PRO A 142 -42.89 -6.89 3.00
C PRO A 142 -42.95 -7.54 4.39
N ALA A 143 -41.98 -8.41 4.69
CA ALA A 143 -41.96 -9.23 5.90
C ALA A 143 -42.03 -8.35 7.17
N LYS A 144 -43.16 -8.44 7.90
CA LYS A 144 -43.31 -7.82 9.22
C LYS A 144 -42.66 -8.73 10.28
N GLY A 145 -41.38 -8.54 10.52
CA GLY A 145 -40.61 -9.30 11.50
C GLY A 145 -39.14 -8.90 11.54
N LEU A 146 -38.34 -9.55 12.38
CA LEU A 146 -36.91 -9.28 12.49
C LEU A 146 -36.18 -9.69 11.21
N LEU A 147 -36.66 -10.69 10.46
CA LEU A 147 -36.07 -11.07 9.18
C LEU A 147 -36.21 -9.98 8.11
N GLY A 148 -37.22 -9.11 8.21
CA GLY A 148 -37.38 -7.96 7.31
C GLY A 148 -36.60 -6.71 7.75
N GLU A 149 -36.20 -6.63 9.03
CA GLU A 149 -35.43 -5.51 9.60
C GLU A 149 -33.92 -5.74 9.50
N TYR A 150 -33.46 -6.98 9.74
CA TYR A 150 -32.05 -7.37 9.79
C TYR A 150 -31.62 -8.32 8.65
N GLY A 151 -32.53 -8.63 7.73
CA GLY A 151 -32.30 -9.54 6.62
C GLY A 151 -32.54 -8.90 5.24
N ILE A 152 -31.76 -9.34 4.26
CA ILE A 152 -31.88 -8.93 2.85
C ILE A 152 -32.34 -10.15 2.04
N ASN A 153 -33.55 -10.08 1.47
CA ASN A 153 -34.14 -11.16 0.69
C ASN A 153 -33.51 -11.21 -0.71
N ILE A 154 -32.54 -12.10 -0.91
CA ILE A 154 -31.82 -12.28 -2.19
C ILE A 154 -32.80 -12.78 -3.28
N THR A 155 -33.75 -13.65 -2.94
CA THR A 155 -34.79 -14.11 -3.87
C THR A 155 -35.70 -12.98 -4.36
N GLU A 156 -35.95 -11.95 -3.56
CA GLU A 156 -36.68 -10.75 -3.98
C GLU A 156 -35.84 -9.87 -4.93
N LEU A 157 -34.54 -9.71 -4.67
CA LEU A 157 -33.61 -9.01 -5.59
C LEU A 157 -33.51 -9.74 -6.94
N ALA A 158 -33.37 -11.07 -6.91
CA ALA A 158 -33.31 -11.89 -8.12
C ALA A 158 -34.61 -11.83 -8.93
N ARG A 159 -35.78 -11.81 -8.27
CA ARG A 159 -37.09 -11.64 -8.92
C ARG A 159 -37.24 -10.29 -9.62
N LYS A 160 -36.55 -9.25 -9.13
CA LYS A 160 -36.48 -7.91 -9.76
C LYS A 160 -35.40 -7.82 -10.84
N GLY A 161 -34.56 -8.84 -10.99
CA GLY A 161 -33.39 -8.80 -11.87
C GLY A 161 -32.27 -7.89 -11.37
N GLU A 162 -32.20 -7.64 -10.05
CA GLU A 162 -31.21 -6.76 -9.43
C GLU A 162 -29.87 -7.48 -9.14
N ILE A 163 -29.87 -8.80 -8.92
CA ILE A 163 -28.63 -9.59 -8.75
C ILE A 163 -27.78 -9.63 -10.03
N ASP A 164 -26.48 -9.79 -9.89
CA ASP A 164 -25.57 -9.93 -11.03
C ASP A 164 -25.69 -11.30 -11.72
N PRO A 165 -25.45 -11.39 -13.05
CA PRO A 165 -25.47 -12.65 -13.77
C PRO A 165 -24.33 -13.56 -13.29
N VAL A 166 -24.70 -14.71 -12.73
CA VAL A 166 -23.73 -15.69 -12.21
C VAL A 166 -23.18 -16.53 -13.36
N VAL A 167 -21.87 -16.45 -13.59
CA VAL A 167 -21.16 -17.14 -14.68
C VAL A 167 -20.18 -18.15 -14.10
N GLY A 168 -20.16 -19.37 -14.63
CA GLY A 168 -19.11 -20.37 -14.34
C GLY A 168 -19.14 -21.02 -12.95
N ARG A 169 -20.27 -20.98 -12.23
CA ARG A 169 -20.43 -21.56 -10.87
C ARG A 169 -21.50 -22.67 -10.78
N ASP A 170 -21.83 -23.30 -11.91
CA ASP A 170 -22.90 -24.30 -11.99
C ASP A 170 -22.64 -25.54 -11.12
N GLU A 171 -21.38 -25.98 -10.98
CA GLU A 171 -21.04 -27.15 -10.15
C GLU A 171 -21.24 -26.86 -8.66
N GLU A 172 -20.83 -25.69 -8.18
CA GLU A 172 -21.00 -25.28 -6.79
C GLU A 172 -22.49 -25.03 -6.47
N ILE A 173 -23.25 -24.37 -7.35
CA ILE A 173 -24.70 -24.17 -7.20
C ILE A 173 -25.42 -25.52 -7.13
N LYS A 174 -25.13 -26.43 -8.07
CA LYS A 174 -25.67 -27.79 -8.06
C LYS A 174 -25.31 -28.53 -6.77
N ARG A 175 -24.07 -28.37 -6.29
CA ARG A 175 -23.63 -28.99 -5.04
C ARG A 175 -24.35 -28.44 -3.80
N ILE A 176 -24.62 -27.14 -3.75
CA ILE A 176 -25.46 -26.52 -2.72
C ILE A 176 -26.87 -27.13 -2.75
N ILE A 177 -27.50 -27.23 -3.93
CA ILE A 177 -28.84 -27.82 -4.12
C ILE A 177 -28.86 -29.29 -3.65
N GLU A 178 -27.85 -30.10 -4.02
CA GLU A 178 -27.71 -31.48 -3.56
C GLU A 178 -27.65 -31.58 -2.03
N ILE A 179 -26.93 -30.68 -1.37
CA ILE A 179 -26.75 -30.68 0.08
C ILE A 179 -28.04 -30.23 0.78
N LEU A 180 -28.66 -29.14 0.34
CA LEU A 180 -29.92 -28.62 0.91
C LEU A 180 -31.07 -29.63 0.83
N ASN A 181 -31.06 -30.53 -0.17
CA ASN A 181 -32.07 -31.59 -0.32
C ASN A 181 -31.84 -32.82 0.60
N ARG A 182 -30.69 -32.91 1.30
CA ARG A 182 -30.37 -34.03 2.22
C ARG A 182 -31.26 -34.03 3.48
N ARG A 183 -31.39 -35.20 4.09
CA ARG A 183 -32.07 -35.37 5.40
C ARG A 183 -31.16 -35.04 6.60
N THR A 184 -29.85 -35.15 6.44
CA THR A 184 -28.80 -34.86 7.44
C THR A 184 -27.58 -34.27 6.74
N LYS A 185 -26.75 -33.50 7.47
CA LYS A 185 -25.69 -32.65 6.89
C LYS A 185 -26.22 -31.82 5.70
N ASN A 186 -27.31 -31.09 5.95
CA ASN A 186 -28.09 -30.35 4.94
C ASN A 186 -27.83 -28.83 4.94
N ASN A 187 -26.83 -28.36 5.69
CA ASN A 187 -26.38 -26.97 5.68
C ASN A 187 -25.04 -26.89 4.94
N PRO A 188 -24.99 -26.45 3.67
CA PRO A 188 -23.73 -26.25 2.97
C PRO A 188 -22.95 -25.08 3.58
N VAL A 189 -21.63 -25.20 3.62
CA VAL A 189 -20.71 -24.10 3.99
C VAL A 189 -19.71 -23.91 2.86
N LEU A 190 -19.75 -22.73 2.24
CA LEU A 190 -18.86 -22.31 1.17
C LEU A 190 -17.51 -21.90 1.75
N ILE A 191 -16.47 -22.60 1.34
CA ILE A 191 -15.10 -22.42 1.80
C ILE A 191 -14.25 -21.99 0.61
N GLY A 192 -13.71 -20.78 0.71
CA GLY A 192 -12.84 -20.18 -0.29
C GLY A 192 -12.27 -18.88 0.26
N GLU A 193 -11.23 -18.37 -0.38
CA GLU A 193 -10.62 -17.10 0.03
C GLU A 193 -11.58 -15.91 -0.18
N PRO A 194 -11.33 -14.74 0.43
CA PRO A 194 -12.11 -13.54 0.15
C PRO A 194 -12.04 -13.16 -1.34
N GLY A 195 -13.13 -12.63 -1.90
CA GLY A 195 -13.18 -12.17 -3.29
C GLY A 195 -13.46 -13.23 -4.36
N VAL A 196 -13.40 -14.55 -4.07
CA VAL A 196 -13.64 -15.60 -5.08
C VAL A 196 -15.09 -15.73 -5.59
N GLY A 197 -16.02 -14.94 -5.04
CA GLY A 197 -17.43 -14.92 -5.45
C GLY A 197 -18.36 -15.87 -4.68
N LYS A 198 -18.08 -16.17 -3.40
CA LYS A 198 -18.93 -17.04 -2.54
C LYS A 198 -20.40 -16.55 -2.50
N THR A 199 -20.62 -15.25 -2.37
CA THR A 199 -21.95 -14.61 -2.37
C THR A 199 -22.67 -14.81 -3.72
N ALA A 200 -21.96 -14.71 -4.85
CA ALA A 200 -22.53 -14.94 -6.18
C ALA A 200 -23.03 -16.39 -6.37
N VAL A 201 -22.41 -17.39 -5.74
CA VAL A 201 -22.93 -18.78 -5.75
C VAL A 201 -24.30 -18.87 -5.06
N VAL A 202 -24.54 -18.03 -4.04
CA VAL A 202 -25.82 -17.97 -3.30
C VAL A 202 -26.88 -17.16 -4.05
N GLU A 203 -26.48 -16.11 -4.76
CA GLU A 203 -27.35 -15.40 -5.71
C GLU A 203 -27.77 -16.32 -6.87
N GLY A 204 -26.85 -17.17 -7.34
CA GLY A 204 -27.13 -18.22 -8.32
C GLY A 204 -28.11 -19.28 -7.82
N LEU A 205 -28.02 -19.68 -6.55
CA LEU A 205 -29.06 -20.51 -5.90
C LEU A 205 -30.43 -19.80 -5.91
N ALA A 206 -30.48 -18.52 -5.54
CA ALA A 206 -31.73 -17.76 -5.53
C ALA A 206 -32.36 -17.66 -6.93
N GLN A 207 -31.55 -17.43 -7.96
CA GLN A 207 -32.00 -17.44 -9.36
C GLN A 207 -32.58 -18.80 -9.76
N LYS A 208 -31.87 -19.91 -9.47
CA LYS A 208 -32.35 -21.27 -9.76
C LYS A 208 -33.69 -21.61 -9.09
N ILE A 209 -33.93 -21.10 -7.88
CA ILE A 209 -35.22 -21.29 -7.19
C ILE A 209 -36.35 -20.57 -7.93
N ILE A 210 -36.10 -19.35 -8.43
CA ILE A 210 -37.09 -18.54 -9.17
C ILE A 210 -37.38 -19.11 -10.55
N ASP A 211 -36.35 -19.59 -11.24
CA ASP A 211 -36.47 -20.25 -12.55
C ASP A 211 -37.15 -21.62 -12.46
N GLY A 212 -37.35 -22.15 -11.24
CA GLY A 212 -37.92 -23.48 -10.99
C GLY A 212 -36.94 -24.64 -11.26
N ASP A 213 -35.65 -24.36 -11.50
CA ASP A 213 -34.60 -25.34 -11.75
C ASP A 213 -34.02 -25.91 -10.43
N VAL A 214 -34.94 -26.32 -9.53
CA VAL A 214 -34.63 -26.91 -8.22
C VAL A 214 -35.59 -28.05 -7.88
N PRO A 215 -35.18 -29.03 -7.04
CA PRO A 215 -36.08 -30.08 -6.56
C PRO A 215 -37.29 -29.51 -5.79
N GLN A 216 -38.42 -30.22 -5.81
CA GLN A 216 -39.70 -29.77 -5.19
C GLN A 216 -39.60 -29.25 -3.74
N LYS A 217 -38.65 -29.73 -2.92
CA LYS A 217 -38.46 -29.25 -1.54
C LYS A 217 -37.86 -27.85 -1.42
N LEU A 218 -37.26 -27.35 -2.51
CA LEU A 218 -36.61 -26.04 -2.58
C LEU A 218 -37.39 -25.06 -3.47
N MET A 219 -38.44 -25.50 -4.17
CA MET A 219 -39.42 -24.59 -4.76
C MET A 219 -40.10 -23.77 -3.66
N ASP A 220 -40.46 -22.54 -3.99
CA ASP A 220 -41.10 -21.55 -3.12
C ASP A 220 -40.30 -21.18 -1.83
N LYS A 221 -39.03 -21.58 -1.74
CA LYS A 221 -38.13 -21.15 -0.66
C LYS A 221 -37.55 -19.77 -0.93
N GLU A 222 -37.40 -18.98 0.14
CA GLU A 222 -36.76 -17.66 0.07
C GLU A 222 -35.35 -17.70 0.66
N VAL A 223 -34.39 -17.09 -0.03
CA VAL A 223 -33.00 -16.97 0.43
C VAL A 223 -32.82 -15.59 1.06
N ILE A 224 -32.55 -15.56 2.36
CA ILE A 224 -32.42 -14.31 3.14
C ILE A 224 -31.00 -14.23 3.70
N ARG A 225 -30.24 -13.21 3.28
CA ARG A 225 -28.93 -12.88 3.88
C ARG A 225 -29.13 -12.18 5.21
N LEU A 226 -28.46 -12.66 6.26
CA LEU A 226 -28.46 -12.02 7.56
C LEU A 226 -27.34 -10.99 7.66
N ASP A 227 -27.64 -9.77 8.10
CA ASP A 227 -26.63 -8.80 8.52
C ASP A 227 -26.36 -8.95 10.02
N VAL A 228 -25.23 -9.60 10.34
CA VAL A 228 -24.77 -9.83 11.71
C VAL A 228 -24.41 -8.52 12.40
N VAL A 229 -23.83 -7.57 11.68
CA VAL A 229 -23.40 -6.27 12.24
C VAL A 229 -24.62 -5.47 12.68
N SER A 230 -25.67 -5.42 11.86
CA SER A 230 -26.92 -4.72 12.20
C SER A 230 -27.66 -5.34 13.40
N LEU A 231 -27.57 -6.65 13.62
CA LEU A 231 -28.13 -7.30 14.83
C LEU A 231 -27.48 -6.82 16.12
N VAL A 232 -26.16 -6.52 16.08
CA VAL A 232 -25.39 -6.00 17.22
C VAL A 232 -25.70 -4.52 17.47
N GLN A 233 -25.95 -3.74 16.42
CA GLN A 233 -26.22 -2.30 16.53
C GLN A 233 -27.41 -2.01 17.46
N GLY A 234 -27.21 -1.07 18.38
CA GLY A 234 -28.21 -0.70 19.39
C GLY A 234 -28.39 -1.71 20.54
N THR A 235 -27.66 -2.83 20.57
CA THR A 235 -27.60 -3.71 21.75
C THR A 235 -26.52 -3.20 22.71
N GLY A 236 -26.94 -2.64 23.85
CA GLY A 236 -26.00 -2.17 24.88
C GLY A 236 -25.49 -3.27 25.79
N ILE A 237 -26.12 -4.45 25.75
CA ILE A 237 -25.89 -5.59 26.64
C ILE A 237 -25.99 -6.88 25.83
N ARG A 238 -25.02 -7.79 25.99
CA ARG A 238 -24.95 -9.11 25.31
C ARG A 238 -26.29 -9.88 25.27
N GLY A 239 -27.03 -9.89 26.38
CA GLY A 239 -28.33 -10.58 26.46
C GLY A 239 -29.41 -10.05 25.49
N GLN A 240 -29.34 -8.78 25.06
CA GLN A 240 -30.29 -8.23 24.08
C GLN A 240 -30.03 -8.78 22.67
N PHE A 241 -28.76 -9.01 22.32
CA PHE A 241 -28.39 -9.68 21.07
C PHE A 241 -28.83 -11.15 21.08
N GLU A 242 -28.62 -11.84 22.20
CA GLU A 242 -29.08 -13.22 22.39
C GLU A 242 -30.62 -13.33 22.27
N GLU A 243 -31.38 -12.39 22.84
CA GLU A 243 -32.84 -12.31 22.71
C GLU A 243 -33.30 -12.03 21.25
N ARG A 244 -32.61 -11.13 20.53
CA ARG A 244 -32.88 -10.88 19.10
C ARG A 244 -32.64 -12.11 18.25
N MET A 245 -31.51 -12.79 18.44
CA MET A 245 -31.17 -14.04 17.74
C MET A 245 -32.19 -15.15 18.02
N GLN A 246 -32.66 -15.27 19.26
CA GLN A 246 -33.66 -16.28 19.61
C GLN A 246 -35.02 -16.01 18.94
N LYS A 247 -35.48 -14.74 18.91
CA LYS A 247 -36.69 -14.35 18.17
C LYS A 247 -36.57 -14.61 16.67
N LEU A 248 -35.41 -14.30 16.08
CA LEU A 248 -35.15 -14.54 14.66
C LEU A 248 -35.20 -16.04 14.31
N ILE A 249 -34.67 -16.90 15.17
CA ILE A 249 -34.77 -18.37 14.99
C ILE A 249 -36.22 -18.87 15.14
N GLU A 250 -37.00 -18.30 16.07
CA GLU A 250 -38.44 -18.61 16.19
C GLU A 250 -39.24 -18.17 14.96
N GLU A 251 -38.89 -17.03 14.35
CA GLU A 251 -39.49 -16.53 13.12
C GLU A 251 -39.18 -17.44 11.92
N ILE A 252 -37.91 -17.83 11.72
CA ILE A 252 -37.51 -18.81 10.68
C ILE A 252 -38.25 -20.14 10.85
N LYS A 253 -38.35 -20.63 12.09
CA LYS A 253 -39.03 -21.89 12.41
C LYS A 253 -40.53 -21.85 12.11
N GLN A 254 -41.17 -20.68 12.17
CA GLN A 254 -42.59 -20.51 11.80
C GLN A 254 -42.80 -20.36 10.29
N ALA A 255 -41.82 -19.81 9.58
CA ALA A 255 -41.91 -19.61 8.13
C ALA A 255 -41.75 -20.91 7.32
N GLU A 256 -40.87 -21.83 7.76
CA GLU A 256 -40.49 -23.11 7.11
C GLU A 256 -39.90 -23.01 5.68
N ASN A 257 -40.24 -21.98 4.90
CA ASN A 257 -39.77 -21.73 3.54
C ASN A 257 -38.46 -20.93 3.48
N VAL A 258 -37.89 -20.47 4.59
CA VAL A 258 -36.65 -19.67 4.60
C VAL A 258 -35.39 -20.55 4.51
N ILE A 259 -34.42 -20.08 3.72
CA ILE A 259 -33.01 -20.50 3.74
C ILE A 259 -32.20 -19.28 4.20
N LEU A 260 -31.53 -19.40 5.34
CA LEU A 260 -30.69 -18.32 5.87
C LEU A 260 -29.30 -18.34 5.21
N PHE A 261 -28.84 -17.22 4.67
CA PHE A 261 -27.45 -17.04 4.24
C PHE A 261 -26.65 -16.21 5.25
N ILE A 262 -25.46 -16.69 5.62
CA ILE A 262 -24.53 -16.01 6.53
C ILE A 262 -23.15 -16.02 5.88
N ASP A 263 -22.65 -14.85 5.46
CA ASP A 263 -21.42 -14.73 4.66
C ASP A 263 -20.14 -15.00 5.48
N GLU A 264 -20.16 -14.65 6.77
CA GLU A 264 -19.08 -14.88 7.72
C GLU A 264 -19.57 -15.73 8.89
N VAL A 265 -19.95 -16.98 8.59
CA VAL A 265 -20.58 -17.89 9.58
C VAL A 265 -19.72 -18.12 10.82
N HIS A 266 -18.40 -17.94 10.71
CA HIS A 266 -17.46 -18.07 11.81
C HIS A 266 -17.63 -16.99 12.89
N GLU A 267 -18.14 -15.79 12.58
CA GLU A 267 -18.38 -14.75 13.59
C GLU A 267 -19.43 -15.19 14.62
N ILE A 268 -20.54 -15.75 14.13
CA ILE A 268 -21.67 -16.18 14.97
C ILE A 268 -21.36 -17.51 15.68
N VAL A 269 -20.47 -18.31 15.10
CA VAL A 269 -20.18 -19.70 15.51
C VAL A 269 -18.86 -19.85 16.29
N GLY A 270 -18.04 -18.79 16.33
CA GLY A 270 -16.69 -18.73 16.91
C GLY A 270 -16.63 -19.11 18.39
N ALA A 271 -16.42 -20.40 18.66
CA ALA A 271 -16.60 -20.99 19.98
C ALA A 271 -15.60 -20.46 21.03
N GLY A 272 -16.16 -19.90 22.12
CA GLY A 272 -15.59 -19.96 23.48
C GLY A 272 -14.14 -19.48 23.71
N SER A 273 -13.56 -18.69 22.80
CA SER A 273 -12.17 -18.22 22.93
C SER A 273 -12.09 -17.06 23.93
N ALA A 274 -11.26 -17.21 24.96
CA ALA A 274 -11.15 -16.28 26.09
C ALA A 274 -10.37 -14.99 25.75
N GLY A 275 -10.90 -14.20 24.82
CA GLY A 275 -10.54 -12.80 24.60
C GLY A 275 -11.74 -11.90 24.90
N ASP A 276 -11.51 -10.78 25.58
CA ASP A 276 -12.55 -9.84 26.02
C ASP A 276 -13.22 -9.10 24.84
N GLY A 277 -14.18 -9.74 24.16
CA GLY A 277 -15.02 -9.04 23.17
C GLY A 277 -15.94 -9.89 22.27
N ASN A 278 -15.59 -11.13 21.93
CA ASN A 278 -16.29 -11.82 20.83
C ASN A 278 -17.69 -12.36 21.21
N MET A 279 -18.66 -12.15 20.31
CA MET A 279 -20.09 -12.37 20.54
C MET A 279 -20.52 -13.80 20.15
N ASP A 280 -20.23 -14.79 21.02
CA ASP A 280 -20.59 -16.20 20.80
C ASP A 280 -22.11 -16.46 20.88
N ALA A 281 -22.78 -16.42 19.73
CA ALA A 281 -24.16 -16.89 19.52
C ALA A 281 -24.24 -18.38 19.12
N GLY A 282 -23.11 -19.10 19.09
CA GLY A 282 -23.03 -20.51 18.74
C GLY A 282 -23.88 -21.37 19.69
N ASN A 283 -24.01 -20.97 20.95
CA ASN A 283 -24.88 -21.65 21.93
C ASN A 283 -26.38 -21.59 21.59
N ILE A 284 -26.82 -20.60 20.81
CA ILE A 284 -28.23 -20.43 20.39
C ILE A 284 -28.48 -21.15 19.05
N LEU A 285 -27.52 -21.09 18.13
CA LEU A 285 -27.60 -21.76 16.83
C LEU A 285 -27.44 -23.29 16.94
N LYS A 286 -26.54 -23.79 17.80
CA LYS A 286 -26.26 -25.23 17.94
C LYS A 286 -27.53 -26.06 18.19
N PRO A 287 -28.45 -25.72 19.12
CA PRO A 287 -29.70 -26.45 19.30
C PRO A 287 -30.63 -26.45 18.08
N ALA A 288 -30.77 -25.33 17.38
CA ALA A 288 -31.64 -25.23 16.19
C ALA A 288 -31.10 -26.05 15.01
N LEU A 289 -29.79 -25.94 14.74
CA LEU A 289 -29.08 -26.77 13.76
C LEU A 289 -29.10 -28.25 14.15
N ALA A 290 -28.93 -28.57 15.44
CA ALA A 290 -28.94 -29.94 15.95
C ALA A 290 -30.32 -30.61 15.85
N ARG A 291 -31.42 -29.85 15.95
CA ARG A 291 -32.79 -30.35 15.72
C ARG A 291 -33.19 -30.35 14.24
N GLY A 292 -32.45 -29.63 13.39
CA GLY A 292 -32.79 -29.46 11.97
C GLY A 292 -33.93 -28.47 11.73
N GLU A 293 -34.16 -27.56 12.69
CA GLU A 293 -35.18 -26.50 12.62
C GLU A 293 -34.69 -25.28 11.83
N LEU A 294 -33.37 -25.14 11.67
CA LEU A 294 -32.72 -24.11 10.89
C LEU A 294 -32.06 -24.74 9.66
N GLN A 295 -32.39 -24.22 8.48
CA GLN A 295 -31.71 -24.51 7.21
C GLN A 295 -30.93 -23.27 6.77
N MET A 296 -29.64 -23.43 6.51
CA MET A 296 -28.76 -22.31 6.18
C MET A 296 -27.69 -22.67 5.14
N VAL A 297 -27.21 -21.65 4.43
CA VAL A 297 -25.95 -21.64 3.69
C VAL A 297 -24.99 -20.74 4.47
N GLY A 298 -23.80 -21.24 4.82
CA GLY A 298 -22.72 -20.42 5.38
C GLY A 298 -21.67 -20.11 4.32
N ALA A 299 -20.91 -19.03 4.48
CA ALA A 299 -19.60 -18.85 3.88
C ALA A 299 -18.55 -18.50 4.96
N THR A 300 -17.27 -18.75 4.65
CA THR A 300 -16.10 -18.54 5.53
C THR A 300 -14.81 -18.79 4.74
N THR A 301 -13.63 -18.51 5.30
CA THR A 301 -12.33 -18.94 4.76
C THR A 301 -11.95 -20.35 5.23
N LEU A 302 -10.93 -20.94 4.61
CA LEU A 302 -10.44 -22.28 4.96
C LEU A 302 -9.81 -22.34 6.36
N ASN A 303 -9.27 -21.22 6.85
CA ASN A 303 -8.64 -21.15 8.18
C ASN A 303 -9.69 -21.08 9.29
N GLU A 304 -10.72 -20.25 9.12
CA GLU A 304 -11.87 -20.16 10.03
C GLU A 304 -12.66 -21.47 10.09
N TYR A 305 -12.89 -22.12 8.94
CA TYR A 305 -13.66 -23.37 8.91
C TYR A 305 -13.06 -24.47 9.78
N ARG A 306 -11.73 -24.51 9.95
CA ARG A 306 -11.04 -25.45 10.85
C ARG A 306 -11.41 -25.26 12.34
N ILE A 307 -11.97 -24.11 12.72
CA ILE A 307 -12.51 -23.88 14.06
C ILE A 307 -13.90 -24.53 14.17
N ILE A 308 -14.72 -24.36 13.14
CA ILE A 308 -16.08 -24.94 13.05
C ILE A 308 -16.03 -26.48 12.95
N GLU A 309 -15.09 -27.02 12.17
CA GLU A 309 -14.87 -28.46 11.98
C GLU A 309 -14.50 -29.20 13.27
N LYS A 310 -13.86 -28.52 14.23
CA LYS A 310 -13.53 -29.08 15.55
C LYS A 310 -14.75 -29.23 16.46
N ASP A 311 -15.87 -28.57 16.16
CA ASP A 311 -17.09 -28.68 16.97
C ASP A 311 -17.98 -29.84 16.48
N ALA A 312 -17.98 -30.92 17.26
CA ALA A 312 -18.72 -32.14 16.97
C ALA A 312 -20.26 -31.98 16.92
N ALA A 313 -20.84 -30.86 17.33
CA ALA A 313 -22.27 -30.56 17.12
C ALA A 313 -22.53 -29.99 15.72
N LEU A 314 -21.60 -29.17 15.21
CA LEU A 314 -21.72 -28.45 13.94
C LEU A 314 -21.22 -29.28 12.75
N GLU A 315 -20.11 -30.00 12.92
CA GLU A 315 -19.54 -30.94 11.94
C GLU A 315 -20.56 -32.02 11.49
N ARG A 316 -21.52 -32.36 12.35
CA ARG A 316 -22.63 -33.29 12.07
C ARG A 316 -23.80 -32.68 11.28
N ARG A 317 -23.82 -31.37 11.09
CA ARG A 317 -24.92 -30.61 10.47
C ARG A 317 -24.50 -29.80 9.26
N MET A 318 -23.23 -29.41 9.20
CA MET A 318 -22.62 -28.69 8.09
C MET A 318 -21.95 -29.65 7.10
N GLN A 319 -21.84 -29.23 5.84
CA GLN A 319 -21.12 -29.93 4.78
C GLN A 319 -20.28 -28.91 4.00
N PRO A 320 -18.95 -29.08 3.92
CA PRO A 320 -18.09 -28.17 3.16
C PRO A 320 -18.36 -28.28 1.65
N VAL A 321 -18.36 -27.12 0.99
CA VAL A 321 -18.33 -26.92 -0.46
C VAL A 321 -17.14 -26.00 -0.74
N ARG A 322 -16.17 -26.43 -1.54
CA ARG A 322 -15.05 -25.56 -1.93
C ARG A 322 -15.49 -24.63 -3.05
N VAL A 323 -15.04 -23.38 -2.98
CA VAL A 323 -15.18 -22.38 -4.04
C VAL A 323 -13.77 -21.92 -4.35
N ASP A 324 -13.20 -22.46 -5.41
CA ASP A 324 -11.82 -22.17 -5.80
C ASP A 324 -11.75 -20.86 -6.61
N GLU A 325 -10.57 -20.22 -6.65
CA GLU A 325 -10.30 -19.04 -7.48
C GLU A 325 -10.48 -19.42 -8.97
N PRO A 326 -11.26 -18.65 -9.76
CA PRO A 326 -11.44 -18.94 -11.18
C PRO A 326 -10.15 -18.68 -11.96
N SER A 327 -9.98 -19.40 -13.06
CA SER A 327 -8.91 -19.13 -14.02
C SER A 327 -9.07 -17.74 -14.67
N VAL A 328 -8.02 -17.29 -15.34
CA VAL A 328 -8.06 -16.03 -16.11
C VAL A 328 -9.11 -16.08 -17.23
N GLU A 329 -9.29 -17.23 -17.88
CA GLU A 329 -10.27 -17.41 -18.97
C GLU A 329 -11.71 -17.39 -18.45
N GLU A 330 -11.98 -18.04 -17.31
CA GLU A 330 -13.26 -17.96 -16.62
C GLU A 330 -13.53 -16.54 -16.11
N THR A 331 -12.51 -15.85 -15.59
CA THR A 331 -12.63 -14.45 -15.15
C THR A 331 -12.98 -13.51 -16.31
N ILE A 332 -12.36 -13.68 -17.48
CA ILE A 332 -12.74 -12.91 -18.69
C ILE A 332 -14.22 -13.13 -19.01
N SER A 333 -14.70 -14.37 -18.91
CA SER A 333 -16.12 -14.71 -19.15
C SER A 333 -17.05 -14.08 -18.11
N ILE A 334 -16.64 -14.03 -16.83
CA ILE A 334 -17.35 -13.33 -15.75
C ILE A 334 -17.42 -11.81 -16.05
N LEU A 335 -16.29 -11.19 -16.39
CA LEU A 335 -16.23 -9.77 -16.70
C LEU A 335 -17.08 -9.41 -17.93
N GLN A 336 -17.12 -10.26 -18.96
CA GLN A 336 -18.00 -10.07 -20.12
C GLN A 336 -19.49 -10.16 -19.73
N GLY A 337 -19.86 -11.02 -18.78
CA GLY A 337 -21.21 -11.09 -18.22
C GLY A 337 -21.60 -9.82 -17.44
N LEU A 338 -20.65 -9.24 -16.70
CA LEU A 338 -20.83 -8.02 -15.92
C LEU A 338 -20.73 -6.73 -16.74
N GLN A 339 -19.99 -6.75 -17.86
CA GLN A 339 -19.59 -5.58 -18.65
C GLN A 339 -20.73 -4.59 -18.85
N LYS A 340 -21.86 -5.06 -19.39
CA LYS A 340 -23.00 -4.18 -19.72
C LYS A 340 -23.54 -3.42 -18.50
N ARG A 341 -23.57 -4.04 -17.32
CA ARG A 341 -24.04 -3.36 -16.09
C ARG A 341 -23.12 -2.21 -15.69
N TYR A 342 -21.81 -2.41 -15.78
CA TYR A 342 -20.83 -1.37 -15.50
C TYR A 342 -20.78 -0.29 -16.59
N GLU A 343 -21.04 -0.64 -17.86
CA GLU A 343 -21.22 0.33 -18.95
C GLU A 343 -22.44 1.23 -18.70
N ASP A 344 -23.59 0.61 -18.40
CA ASP A 344 -24.85 1.32 -18.12
C ASP A 344 -24.73 2.18 -16.84
N PHE A 345 -24.05 1.70 -15.79
CA PHE A 345 -23.87 2.40 -14.51
C PHE A 345 -22.89 3.58 -14.58
N HIS A 346 -21.74 3.41 -15.23
CA HIS A 346 -20.72 4.48 -15.35
C HIS A 346 -20.88 5.35 -16.60
N HIS A 347 -21.80 5.01 -17.50
CA HIS A 347 -21.99 5.68 -18.79
C HIS A 347 -20.72 5.69 -19.67
N VAL A 348 -20.04 4.53 -19.72
CA VAL A 348 -18.80 4.27 -20.46
C VAL A 348 -18.97 3.04 -21.37
N LYS A 349 -17.97 2.73 -22.21
CA LYS A 349 -17.85 1.44 -22.90
C LYS A 349 -16.49 0.82 -22.66
N TYR A 350 -16.41 -0.51 -22.52
CA TYR A 350 -15.14 -1.23 -22.45
C TYR A 350 -14.84 -1.89 -23.80
N THR A 351 -13.57 -1.88 -24.21
CA THR A 351 -13.13 -2.72 -25.34
C THR A 351 -12.90 -4.16 -24.88
N ASP A 352 -13.00 -5.13 -25.81
CA ASP A 352 -12.67 -6.53 -25.54
C ASP A 352 -11.23 -6.69 -25.01
N GLU A 353 -10.30 -5.85 -25.48
CA GLU A 353 -8.92 -5.79 -25.00
C GLU A 353 -8.85 -5.27 -23.56
N ALA A 354 -9.64 -4.27 -23.18
CA ALA A 354 -9.69 -3.77 -21.81
C ALA A 354 -10.21 -4.83 -20.83
N ILE A 355 -11.25 -5.58 -21.20
CA ILE A 355 -11.79 -6.69 -20.38
C ILE A 355 -10.75 -7.80 -20.18
N LYS A 356 -10.06 -8.21 -21.26
CA LYS A 356 -8.96 -9.19 -21.18
C LYS A 356 -7.79 -8.67 -20.34
N SER A 357 -7.44 -7.40 -20.51
CA SER A 357 -6.38 -6.72 -19.77
C SER A 357 -6.68 -6.66 -18.27
N ALA A 358 -7.91 -6.30 -17.87
CA ALA A 358 -8.30 -6.29 -16.46
C ALA A 358 -8.07 -7.65 -15.75
N ALA A 359 -8.44 -8.77 -16.38
CA ALA A 359 -8.18 -10.10 -15.84
C ALA A 359 -6.69 -10.48 -15.83
N VAL A 360 -5.96 -10.22 -16.93
CA VAL A 360 -4.54 -10.60 -17.06
C VAL A 360 -3.63 -9.75 -16.16
N LEU A 361 -3.83 -8.42 -16.14
CA LEU A 361 -3.03 -7.50 -15.34
C LEU A 361 -3.33 -7.68 -13.85
N SER A 362 -4.60 -7.74 -13.42
CA SER A 362 -4.88 -7.99 -11.99
C SER A 362 -4.28 -9.31 -11.52
N ASN A 363 -4.37 -10.39 -12.31
CA ASN A 363 -3.76 -11.67 -11.95
C ASN A 363 -2.22 -11.63 -11.87
N ARG A 364 -1.55 -10.79 -12.67
CA ARG A 364 -0.08 -10.67 -12.66
C ARG A 364 0.44 -9.71 -11.61
N TYR A 365 -0.18 -8.54 -11.45
CA TYR A 365 0.38 -7.43 -10.67
C TYR A 365 -0.29 -7.25 -9.30
N ILE A 366 -1.52 -7.77 -9.09
CA ILE A 366 -2.27 -7.68 -7.83
C ILE A 366 -2.33 -9.08 -7.20
N GLN A 367 -1.40 -9.36 -6.28
CA GLN A 367 -1.16 -10.70 -5.69
C GLN A 367 -1.74 -10.87 -4.27
N ASP A 368 -2.27 -9.81 -3.68
CA ASP A 368 -2.87 -9.77 -2.33
C ASP A 368 -4.37 -10.08 -2.31
N ARG A 369 -5.04 -9.95 -3.47
CA ARG A 369 -6.44 -10.31 -3.72
C ARG A 369 -6.56 -11.45 -4.72
N PHE A 370 -7.71 -12.11 -4.72
CA PHE A 370 -8.03 -13.24 -5.60
C PHE A 370 -8.97 -12.80 -6.74
N LEU A 371 -8.95 -13.53 -7.85
CA LEU A 371 -9.94 -13.40 -8.91
C LEU A 371 -11.31 -13.93 -8.43
N PRO A 372 -12.45 -13.44 -8.98
CA PRO A 372 -12.56 -12.37 -9.97
C PRO A 372 -12.53 -10.96 -9.36
N ASP A 373 -12.66 -10.82 -8.04
CA ASP A 373 -12.80 -9.55 -7.30
C ASP A 373 -11.80 -8.46 -7.72
N LYS A 374 -10.49 -8.76 -7.73
CA LYS A 374 -9.46 -7.78 -8.15
C LYS A 374 -9.56 -7.33 -9.62
N ALA A 375 -10.21 -8.11 -10.49
CA ALA A 375 -10.41 -7.75 -11.89
C ALA A 375 -11.68 -6.90 -12.07
N ILE A 376 -12.72 -7.19 -11.27
CA ILE A 376 -13.94 -6.37 -11.19
C ILE A 376 -13.62 -4.99 -10.61
N ASP A 377 -12.76 -4.93 -9.58
CA ASP A 377 -12.26 -3.69 -8.96
C ASP A 377 -11.54 -2.77 -9.95
N LEU A 378 -10.70 -3.32 -10.85
CA LEU A 378 -10.09 -2.55 -11.94
C LEU A 378 -11.12 -2.04 -12.96
N LEU A 379 -12.11 -2.87 -13.29
CA LEU A 379 -13.18 -2.51 -14.22
C LEU A 379 -14.01 -1.35 -13.65
N ASP A 380 -14.48 -1.47 -12.41
CA ASP A 380 -15.26 -0.43 -11.71
C ASP A 380 -14.49 0.88 -11.55
N GLU A 381 -13.22 0.81 -11.12
CA GLU A 381 -12.38 2.02 -10.96
C GLU A 381 -12.11 2.70 -12.30
N SER A 382 -11.88 1.93 -13.37
CA SER A 382 -11.70 2.50 -14.71
C SER A 382 -12.97 3.17 -15.24
N GLY A 383 -14.15 2.58 -14.98
CA GLY A 383 -15.45 3.18 -15.25
C GLY A 383 -15.64 4.50 -14.52
N SER A 384 -15.47 4.48 -13.20
CA SER A 384 -15.61 5.64 -12.31
C SER A 384 -14.66 6.79 -12.69
N LYS A 385 -13.38 6.47 -12.89
CA LYS A 385 -12.34 7.44 -13.28
C LYS A 385 -12.61 8.07 -14.65
N MET A 386 -13.10 7.30 -15.61
CA MET A 386 -13.44 7.80 -16.94
C MET A 386 -14.76 8.60 -16.94
N ASN A 387 -15.75 8.21 -16.13
CA ASN A 387 -17.00 8.96 -15.93
C ASN A 387 -16.73 10.38 -15.38
N LEU A 388 -15.74 10.58 -14.52
CA LEU A 388 -15.32 11.92 -14.05
C LEU A 388 -14.86 12.87 -15.17
N THR A 389 -14.52 12.36 -16.36
CA THR A 389 -14.20 13.19 -17.53
C THR A 389 -15.45 13.77 -18.22
N ILE A 390 -16.64 13.21 -17.94
CA ILE A 390 -17.89 13.61 -18.57
C ILE A 390 -18.56 14.74 -17.77
N GLN A 391 -18.73 15.90 -18.41
CA GLN A 391 -19.54 16.99 -17.83
C GLN A 391 -21.05 16.75 -18.07
N ILE A 392 -21.60 15.68 -17.49
CA ILE A 392 -23.05 15.44 -17.49
C ILE A 392 -23.71 16.36 -16.47
N VAL A 393 -24.16 17.52 -16.93
CA VAL A 393 -25.25 18.24 -16.24
C VAL A 393 -26.55 17.66 -16.78
N ASP A 394 -27.37 17.01 -15.94
CA ASP A 394 -28.67 16.45 -16.38
C ASP A 394 -29.49 17.51 -17.16
N PRO A 395 -29.89 17.25 -18.41
CA PRO A 395 -30.67 18.19 -19.22
C PRO A 395 -31.94 18.68 -18.51
N LYS A 396 -32.60 17.83 -17.71
CA LYS A 396 -33.79 18.21 -16.92
C LYS A 396 -33.42 19.17 -15.79
N MET A 397 -32.24 19.04 -15.19
CA MET A 397 -31.72 20.02 -14.24
C MET A 397 -31.31 21.33 -14.91
N ILE A 398 -30.79 21.32 -16.14
CA ILE A 398 -30.54 22.57 -16.88
C ILE A 398 -31.87 23.26 -17.20
N GLU A 399 -32.87 22.53 -17.71
CA GLU A 399 -34.19 23.08 -18.03
C GLU A 399 -34.89 23.65 -16.79
N LYS A 400 -34.83 22.95 -15.66
CA LYS A 400 -35.34 23.46 -14.39
C LYS A 400 -34.61 24.74 -13.95
N LYS A 401 -33.27 24.76 -13.99
CA LYS A 401 -32.48 25.95 -13.65
C LYS A 401 -32.72 27.13 -14.60
N LEU A 402 -32.98 26.86 -15.88
CA LEU A 402 -33.38 27.87 -16.86
C LEU A 402 -34.74 28.47 -16.51
N ALA A 403 -35.74 27.64 -16.22
CA ALA A 403 -37.08 28.10 -15.82
C ALA A 403 -37.04 28.90 -14.50
N ASP A 404 -36.29 28.43 -13.50
CA ASP A 404 -36.11 29.13 -12.22
C ASP A 404 -35.41 30.50 -12.43
N ALA A 405 -34.37 30.56 -13.27
CA ALA A 405 -33.66 31.81 -13.59
C ALA A 405 -34.50 32.77 -14.44
N GLU A 406 -35.34 32.27 -15.35
CA GLU A 406 -36.29 33.08 -16.11
C GLU A 406 -37.36 33.70 -15.22
N ALA A 407 -37.91 32.93 -14.27
CA ALA A 407 -38.85 33.44 -13.27
C ALA A 407 -38.21 34.52 -12.38
N GLN A 408 -36.99 34.27 -11.89
CA GLN A 408 -36.25 35.25 -11.05
C GLN A 408 -35.88 36.52 -11.83
N LYS A 409 -35.51 36.40 -13.11
CA LYS A 409 -35.33 37.56 -14.01
C LYS A 409 -36.62 38.36 -14.19
N GLN A 410 -37.77 37.69 -14.38
CA GLN A 410 -39.07 38.36 -14.55
C GLN A 410 -39.48 39.10 -13.27
N GLN A 411 -39.31 38.48 -12.11
CA GLN A 411 -39.57 39.11 -10.81
C GLN A 411 -38.66 40.33 -10.59
N ALA A 412 -37.34 40.20 -10.76
CA ALA A 412 -36.40 41.32 -10.63
C ALA A 412 -36.73 42.47 -11.61
N SER A 413 -37.23 42.17 -12.81
CA SER A 413 -37.69 43.19 -13.76
C SER A 413 -38.99 43.90 -13.34
N GLN A 414 -39.87 43.23 -12.58
CA GLN A 414 -41.10 43.84 -12.03
C GLN A 414 -40.80 44.68 -10.78
N GLU A 415 -39.78 44.31 -10.02
CA GLU A 415 -39.28 45.02 -8.83
C GLU A 415 -38.33 46.19 -9.18
N GLU A 416 -38.14 46.49 -10.48
CA GLU A 416 -37.20 47.49 -11.03
C GLU A 416 -35.72 47.28 -10.61
N ASP A 417 -35.36 46.06 -10.19
CA ASP A 417 -33.99 45.66 -9.85
C ASP A 417 -33.23 45.23 -11.10
N PHE A 418 -32.80 46.23 -11.87
CA PHE A 418 -32.10 46.04 -13.15
C PHE A 418 -30.76 45.31 -13.01
N GLU A 419 -30.08 45.39 -11.86
CA GLU A 419 -28.83 44.67 -11.60
C GLU A 419 -29.07 43.17 -11.43
N LYS A 420 -30.06 42.76 -10.62
CA LYS A 420 -30.45 41.34 -10.52
C LYS A 420 -31.00 40.82 -11.85
N ALA A 421 -31.79 41.61 -12.57
CA ALA A 421 -32.32 41.21 -13.88
C ALA A 421 -31.20 40.97 -14.91
N ALA A 422 -30.14 41.78 -14.90
CA ALA A 422 -28.94 41.56 -15.71
C ALA A 422 -28.17 40.31 -15.29
N TYR A 423 -27.96 40.10 -13.98
CA TYR A 423 -27.31 38.89 -13.46
C TYR A 423 -28.02 37.60 -13.91
N TYR A 424 -29.35 37.53 -13.76
CA TYR A 424 -30.12 36.35 -14.19
C TYR A 424 -30.13 36.17 -15.71
N ARG A 425 -30.17 37.24 -16.51
CA ARG A 425 -30.01 37.16 -17.97
C ARG A 425 -28.67 36.53 -18.35
N ASP A 426 -27.58 36.94 -17.69
CA ASP A 426 -26.25 36.43 -18.01
C ASP A 426 -26.06 34.98 -17.51
N GLN A 427 -26.75 34.57 -16.44
CA GLN A 427 -26.87 33.16 -16.03
C GLN A 427 -27.68 32.31 -17.03
N ILE A 428 -28.81 32.83 -17.55
CA ILE A 428 -29.61 32.16 -18.60
C ILE A 428 -28.75 31.91 -19.84
N ASN A 429 -28.00 32.92 -20.31
CA ASN A 429 -27.10 32.77 -21.46
C ASN A 429 -26.04 31.68 -21.23
N LYS A 430 -25.46 31.59 -20.03
CA LYS A 430 -24.51 30.52 -19.65
C LYS A 430 -25.18 29.15 -19.66
N LEU A 431 -26.36 29.02 -19.04
CA LEU A 431 -27.12 27.77 -18.98
C LEU A 431 -27.59 27.30 -20.38
N GLN A 432 -27.99 28.22 -21.26
CA GLN A 432 -28.28 27.92 -22.67
C GLN A 432 -27.02 27.44 -23.40
N THR A 433 -25.88 28.11 -23.22
CA THR A 433 -24.60 27.67 -23.82
C THR A 433 -24.15 26.30 -23.30
N MET A 434 -24.48 25.95 -22.05
CA MET A 434 -24.26 24.61 -21.50
C MET A 434 -25.21 23.57 -22.12
N LYS A 435 -26.49 23.93 -22.32
CA LYS A 435 -27.49 23.08 -22.98
C LYS A 435 -27.10 22.77 -24.44
N ASP A 436 -26.74 23.80 -25.20
CA ASP A 436 -26.42 23.68 -26.63
C ASP A 436 -25.16 22.83 -26.87
N LYS A 437 -24.21 22.84 -25.92
CA LYS A 437 -23.01 21.99 -25.95
C LYS A 437 -23.28 20.50 -25.66
N GLN A 438 -24.46 20.13 -25.16
CA GLN A 438 -24.79 18.75 -24.82
C GLN A 438 -25.51 17.98 -25.94
N VAL A 439 -25.97 18.64 -27.00
CA VAL A 439 -26.80 18.01 -28.05
C VAL A 439 -25.98 17.15 -29.04
N SER A 440 -24.74 16.78 -28.71
CA SER A 440 -23.93 15.83 -29.50
C SER A 440 -23.88 14.45 -28.81
N ASP A 441 -24.72 13.52 -29.28
CA ASP A 441 -24.94 12.15 -28.79
C ASP A 441 -23.73 11.18 -28.89
N GLU A 442 -22.50 11.65 -29.08
CA GLU A 442 -21.46 10.87 -29.78
C GLU A 442 -20.10 10.68 -29.08
N LYS A 443 -20.00 10.91 -27.76
CA LYS A 443 -18.78 10.56 -26.98
C LYS A 443 -19.08 9.94 -25.61
N THR A 444 -19.77 8.81 -25.59
CA THR A 444 -19.60 7.83 -24.50
C THR A 444 -18.12 7.48 -24.41
N PRO A 445 -17.42 7.70 -23.28
CA PRO A 445 -16.00 7.40 -23.20
C PRO A 445 -15.74 5.91 -23.39
N VAL A 446 -14.69 5.57 -24.13
CA VAL A 446 -14.27 4.19 -24.39
C VAL A 446 -13.00 3.91 -23.58
N ILE A 447 -13.07 2.90 -22.73
CA ILE A 447 -11.98 2.43 -21.87
C ILE A 447 -11.22 1.34 -22.63
N THR A 448 -9.91 1.53 -22.73
CA THR A 448 -8.98 0.74 -23.53
C THR A 448 -7.99 -0.04 -22.65
N GLU A 449 -7.19 -0.93 -23.25
CA GLU A 449 -6.08 -1.60 -22.58
C GLU A 449 -5.15 -0.61 -21.84
N LYS A 450 -4.90 0.57 -22.42
CA LYS A 450 -4.04 1.61 -21.84
C LYS A 450 -4.59 2.24 -20.57
N ASP A 451 -5.91 2.35 -20.46
CA ASP A 451 -6.56 2.90 -19.26
C ASP A 451 -6.44 1.92 -18.09
N MET A 452 -6.59 0.61 -18.37
CA MET A 452 -6.33 -0.47 -17.41
C MET A 452 -4.86 -0.50 -16.97
N GLU A 453 -3.92 -0.37 -17.93
CA GLU A 453 -2.49 -0.27 -17.66
C GLU A 453 -2.18 0.90 -16.70
N GLN A 454 -2.68 2.11 -16.98
CA GLN A 454 -2.45 3.28 -16.12
C GLN A 454 -3.02 3.12 -14.70
N ILE A 455 -4.14 2.43 -14.53
CA ILE A 455 -4.73 2.21 -13.19
C ILE A 455 -3.92 1.18 -12.41
N VAL A 456 -3.47 0.11 -13.05
CA VAL A 456 -2.57 -0.88 -12.42
C VAL A 456 -1.25 -0.21 -12.03
N GLU A 457 -0.68 0.64 -12.88
CA GLU A 457 0.51 1.44 -12.56
C GLU A 457 0.28 2.37 -11.37
N GLN A 458 -0.87 3.05 -11.29
CA GLN A 458 -1.22 3.91 -10.15
C GLN A 458 -1.45 3.13 -8.84
N LYS A 459 -2.05 1.93 -8.89
CA LYS A 459 -2.26 1.07 -7.70
C LYS A 459 -0.99 0.41 -7.20
N THR A 460 -0.13 -0.03 -8.11
CA THR A 460 1.02 -0.90 -7.77
C THR A 460 2.37 -0.18 -7.78
N GLY A 461 2.46 1.01 -8.39
CA GLY A 461 3.72 1.68 -8.69
C GLY A 461 4.55 1.01 -9.80
N ILE A 462 4.00 -0.01 -10.46
CA ILE A 462 4.71 -0.78 -11.50
C ILE A 462 4.32 -0.22 -12.88
N PRO A 463 5.26 0.34 -13.66
CA PRO A 463 4.96 0.75 -15.03
C PRO A 463 4.63 -0.47 -15.88
N VAL A 464 3.49 -0.44 -16.58
CA VAL A 464 3.01 -1.61 -17.37
C VAL A 464 2.82 -1.32 -18.86
N GLY A 465 2.35 -0.12 -19.24
CA GLY A 465 1.92 0.14 -20.63
C GLY A 465 3.02 0.58 -21.59
N GLU A 466 3.82 1.59 -21.24
CA GLU A 466 4.89 2.08 -22.12
C GLU A 466 6.12 1.16 -22.19
N LEU A 467 6.11 0.04 -21.46
CA LEU A 467 7.22 -0.90 -21.38
C LEU A 467 7.64 -1.41 -22.77
N LYS A 468 6.75 -2.03 -23.55
CA LYS A 468 7.17 -2.92 -24.67
C LYS A 468 8.13 -2.29 -25.70
N GLU A 469 7.98 -1.00 -26.05
CA GLU A 469 8.88 -0.31 -26.99
C GLU A 469 10.07 0.39 -26.31
N LYS A 470 9.84 0.99 -25.12
CA LYS A 470 10.93 1.62 -24.34
C LYS A 470 11.90 0.57 -23.82
N GLU A 471 11.39 -0.52 -23.25
CA GLU A 471 12.13 -1.69 -22.79
C GLU A 471 12.94 -2.34 -23.93
N GLN A 472 12.41 -2.44 -25.16
CA GLN A 472 13.21 -2.91 -26.30
C GLN A 472 14.41 -2.00 -26.60
N THR A 473 14.21 -0.69 -26.55
CA THR A 473 15.28 0.30 -26.80
C THR A 473 16.30 0.30 -25.66
N GLN A 474 15.82 0.24 -24.42
CA GLN A 474 16.59 0.12 -23.19
C GLN A 474 17.43 -1.16 -23.19
N LEU A 475 16.83 -2.33 -23.42
CA LEU A 475 17.54 -3.63 -23.54
C LEU A 475 18.58 -3.63 -24.67
N LYS A 476 18.33 -2.92 -25.77
CA LYS A 476 19.29 -2.78 -26.87
C LYS A 476 20.53 -2.00 -26.41
N ASN A 477 20.32 -0.87 -25.75
CA ASN A 477 21.38 0.06 -25.34
C ASN A 477 22.01 -0.26 -23.97
N LEU A 478 21.39 -1.13 -23.17
CA LEU A 478 21.75 -1.50 -21.79
C LEU A 478 23.26 -1.69 -21.58
N SER A 479 23.94 -2.38 -22.51
CA SER A 479 25.37 -2.63 -22.37
C SER A 479 26.23 -1.37 -22.51
N ASP A 480 25.77 -0.35 -23.22
CA ASP A 480 26.52 0.89 -23.47
C ASP A 480 26.15 1.95 -22.43
N ASP A 481 24.92 1.92 -21.92
CA ASP A 481 24.49 2.75 -20.78
C ASP A 481 25.19 2.31 -19.48
N LEU A 482 25.28 1.00 -19.20
CA LEU A 482 26.05 0.48 -18.07
C LEU A 482 27.56 0.79 -18.15
N LYS A 483 28.16 0.82 -19.35
CA LYS A 483 29.58 1.16 -19.56
C LYS A 483 29.93 2.62 -19.22
N LYS A 484 28.95 3.53 -19.15
CA LYS A 484 29.18 4.94 -18.74
C LYS A 484 29.51 5.05 -17.26
N HIS A 485 28.93 4.17 -16.44
CA HIS A 485 29.03 4.21 -14.97
C HIS A 485 29.95 3.12 -14.42
N VAL A 486 29.94 1.92 -15.01
CA VAL A 486 30.71 0.75 -14.53
C VAL A 486 32.02 0.60 -15.32
N ILE A 487 33.08 1.21 -14.79
CA ILE A 487 34.38 1.28 -15.47
C ILE A 487 35.18 -0.03 -15.34
N GLY A 488 35.72 -0.50 -16.48
CA GLY A 488 36.75 -1.55 -16.53
C GLY A 488 36.22 -2.98 -16.43
N GLN A 489 34.91 -3.19 -16.55
CA GLN A 489 34.25 -4.50 -16.43
C GLN A 489 33.43 -4.86 -17.68
N ASP A 490 33.84 -4.41 -18.87
CA ASP A 490 33.11 -4.56 -20.14
C ASP A 490 32.67 -6.00 -20.42
N GLU A 491 33.51 -6.99 -20.10
CA GLU A 491 33.18 -8.41 -20.29
C GLU A 491 32.04 -8.88 -19.37
N ALA A 492 31.98 -8.36 -18.13
CA ALA A 492 30.90 -8.64 -17.20
C ALA A 492 29.58 -8.00 -17.68
N ILE A 493 29.65 -6.73 -18.10
CA ILE A 493 28.50 -5.98 -18.63
C ILE A 493 27.94 -6.68 -19.89
N GLU A 494 28.80 -7.08 -20.83
CA GLU A 494 28.42 -7.81 -22.03
C GLU A 494 27.72 -9.15 -21.72
N LYS A 495 28.27 -9.95 -20.78
CA LYS A 495 27.70 -11.24 -20.37
C LYS A 495 26.32 -11.07 -19.73
N VAL A 496 26.18 -10.14 -18.78
CA VAL A 496 24.89 -9.84 -18.11
C VAL A 496 23.87 -9.31 -19.12
N SER A 497 24.23 -8.31 -19.92
CA SER A 497 23.34 -7.71 -20.92
C SER A 497 22.87 -8.72 -21.98
N LYS A 498 23.70 -9.69 -22.37
CA LYS A 498 23.30 -10.77 -23.28
C LYS A 498 22.32 -11.76 -22.64
N ALA A 499 22.54 -12.13 -21.38
CA ALA A 499 21.65 -13.04 -20.65
C ALA A 499 20.28 -12.41 -20.36
N ILE A 500 20.23 -11.16 -19.87
CA ILE A 500 18.98 -10.41 -19.64
C ILE A 500 18.19 -10.28 -20.95
N ARG A 501 18.83 -9.84 -22.05
CA ARG A 501 18.19 -9.75 -23.37
C ARG A 501 17.58 -11.09 -23.81
N ARG A 502 18.34 -12.19 -23.71
CA ARG A 502 17.88 -13.55 -24.09
C ARG A 502 16.62 -13.96 -23.34
N ASN A 503 16.59 -13.71 -22.03
CA ASN A 503 15.46 -14.09 -21.19
C ASN A 503 14.23 -13.20 -21.46
N ARG A 504 14.42 -11.88 -21.63
CA ARG A 504 13.33 -10.94 -21.97
C ARG A 504 12.69 -11.17 -23.34
N VAL A 505 13.43 -11.65 -24.34
CA VAL A 505 12.83 -12.06 -25.64
C VAL A 505 12.19 -13.45 -25.62
N GLY A 506 11.99 -14.06 -24.45
CA GLY A 506 11.32 -15.36 -24.31
C GLY A 506 12.15 -16.58 -24.73
N LEU A 507 13.46 -16.42 -24.97
CA LEU A 507 14.39 -17.52 -25.27
C LEU A 507 15.03 -18.13 -24.00
N GLY A 508 14.56 -17.70 -22.81
CA GLY A 508 14.91 -18.27 -21.51
C GLY A 508 14.00 -19.44 -21.10
N LYS A 509 14.26 -20.02 -19.93
CA LYS A 509 13.34 -20.99 -19.30
C LYS A 509 12.13 -20.24 -18.73
N GLN A 510 10.94 -20.74 -19.03
CA GLN A 510 9.69 -20.18 -18.49
C GLN A 510 9.61 -20.31 -16.97
N ASN A 511 8.87 -19.39 -16.33
CA ASN A 511 8.67 -19.34 -14.88
C ASN A 511 9.94 -19.13 -14.03
N ARG A 512 10.97 -18.43 -14.54
CA ARG A 512 12.17 -18.05 -13.77
C ARG A 512 12.28 -16.54 -13.60
N PRO A 513 13.12 -16.05 -12.68
CA PRO A 513 13.53 -14.64 -12.63
C PRO A 513 14.06 -14.16 -13.99
N ILE A 514 14.00 -12.85 -14.24
CA ILE A 514 14.47 -12.20 -15.48
C ILE A 514 15.92 -12.58 -15.80
N GLY A 515 16.73 -12.69 -14.75
CA GLY A 515 18.10 -13.17 -14.82
C GLY A 515 18.63 -13.50 -13.44
N SER A 516 19.55 -14.44 -13.40
CA SER A 516 20.20 -14.91 -12.19
C SER A 516 21.71 -14.93 -12.38
N PHE A 517 22.45 -14.15 -11.57
CA PHE A 517 23.89 -13.99 -11.73
C PHE A 517 24.66 -14.19 -10.42
N LEU A 518 25.83 -14.82 -10.54
CA LEU A 518 26.83 -14.89 -9.48
C LEU A 518 28.03 -14.02 -9.87
N PHE A 519 28.20 -12.89 -9.20
CA PHE A 519 29.28 -11.92 -9.41
C PHE A 519 30.48 -12.28 -8.55
N VAL A 520 31.59 -12.67 -9.19
CA VAL A 520 32.79 -13.22 -8.52
C VAL A 520 33.98 -12.32 -8.80
N GLY A 521 34.73 -11.95 -7.77
CA GLY A 521 35.94 -11.13 -7.90
C GLY A 521 36.32 -10.44 -6.60
N PRO A 522 37.35 -9.57 -6.60
CA PRO A 522 37.82 -8.90 -5.39
C PRO A 522 36.78 -7.96 -4.78
N THR A 523 37.06 -7.47 -3.57
CA THR A 523 36.29 -6.35 -3.00
C THR A 523 36.64 -5.06 -3.76
N GLY A 524 35.68 -4.14 -3.88
CA GLY A 524 35.94 -2.81 -4.46
C GLY A 524 36.19 -2.73 -5.97
N VAL A 525 35.88 -3.76 -6.75
CA VAL A 525 36.04 -3.77 -8.23
C VAL A 525 34.77 -3.43 -9.03
N GLY A 526 33.67 -3.09 -8.35
CA GLY A 526 32.41 -2.67 -8.99
C GLY A 526 31.26 -3.69 -8.99
N LYS A 527 31.34 -4.81 -8.26
CA LYS A 527 30.24 -5.83 -8.19
C LYS A 527 28.89 -5.22 -7.78
N THR A 528 28.86 -4.51 -6.66
CA THR A 528 27.67 -3.81 -6.14
C THR A 528 27.25 -2.64 -7.03
N GLU A 529 28.22 -1.99 -7.70
CA GLU A 529 27.93 -0.87 -8.58
C GLU A 529 27.20 -1.32 -9.84
N LEU A 530 27.65 -2.42 -10.48
CA LEU A 530 26.91 -3.02 -11.59
C LEU A 530 25.49 -3.43 -11.17
N ALA A 531 25.28 -3.89 -9.94
CA ALA A 531 23.94 -4.19 -9.43
C ALA A 531 23.08 -2.91 -9.29
N LYS A 532 23.59 -1.82 -8.72
CA LYS A 532 22.87 -0.54 -8.64
C LYS A 532 22.49 0.00 -10.02
N GLN A 533 23.45 0.04 -10.93
CA GLN A 533 23.24 0.56 -12.29
C GLN A 533 22.25 -0.33 -13.07
N LEU A 534 22.25 -1.65 -12.86
CA LEU A 534 21.21 -2.54 -13.37
C LEU A 534 19.83 -2.30 -12.75
N ALA A 535 19.75 -1.91 -11.47
CA ALA A 535 18.48 -1.56 -10.85
C ALA A 535 17.88 -0.30 -11.49
N TYR A 536 18.70 0.73 -11.65
CA TYR A 536 18.32 1.97 -12.33
C TYR A 536 17.93 1.72 -13.80
N GLU A 537 18.80 1.08 -14.58
CA GLU A 537 18.62 0.85 -16.02
C GLU A 537 17.54 -0.20 -16.37
N MET A 538 16.98 -0.93 -15.40
CA MET A 538 15.89 -1.90 -15.66
C MET A 538 14.59 -1.62 -14.91
N PHE A 539 14.64 -0.91 -13.78
CA PHE A 539 13.47 -0.62 -12.93
C PHE A 539 13.29 0.87 -12.63
N GLY A 540 14.10 1.76 -13.24
CA GLY A 540 13.96 3.21 -13.17
C GLY A 540 14.39 3.88 -11.86
N SER A 541 14.78 3.11 -10.84
CA SER A 541 15.22 3.61 -9.53
C SER A 541 16.25 2.68 -8.87
N GLU A 542 17.19 3.27 -8.12
CA GLU A 542 18.07 2.50 -7.22
C GLU A 542 17.30 1.88 -6.05
N ASP A 543 16.17 2.48 -5.62
CA ASP A 543 15.33 1.97 -4.53
C ASP A 543 14.63 0.65 -4.87
N SER A 544 14.57 0.32 -6.16
CA SER A 544 14.12 -1.00 -6.66
C SER A 544 15.13 -2.11 -6.37
N MET A 545 16.30 -1.80 -5.78
CA MET A 545 17.28 -2.79 -5.30
C MET A 545 17.03 -3.20 -3.85
N ILE A 546 16.56 -4.43 -3.65
CA ILE A 546 16.46 -5.08 -2.34
C ILE A 546 17.80 -5.75 -2.01
N ARG A 547 18.61 -5.13 -1.14
CA ARG A 547 19.88 -5.69 -0.65
C ARG A 547 19.73 -6.50 0.64
N PHE A 548 20.45 -7.63 0.72
CA PHE A 548 20.65 -8.43 1.91
C PHE A 548 22.14 -8.74 2.08
N ASP A 549 22.70 -8.51 3.28
CA ASP A 549 24.06 -8.92 3.64
C ASP A 549 24.02 -10.34 4.22
N MET A 550 24.68 -11.29 3.56
CA MET A 550 24.64 -12.70 3.97
C MET A 550 25.41 -12.99 5.27
N SER A 551 26.18 -12.02 5.77
CA SER A 551 26.78 -12.06 7.12
C SER A 551 25.72 -12.03 8.22
N GLU A 552 24.55 -11.42 7.98
CA GLU A 552 23.40 -11.49 8.91
C GLU A 552 22.72 -12.86 8.91
N TYR A 553 23.03 -13.70 7.91
CA TYR A 553 22.38 -14.97 7.63
C TYR A 553 23.30 -16.20 7.81
N MET A 554 24.37 -16.06 8.59
CA MET A 554 25.32 -17.14 8.90
C MET A 554 24.73 -18.26 9.77
N GLU A 555 23.76 -17.92 10.63
CA GLU A 555 23.21 -18.86 11.63
C GLU A 555 21.88 -19.47 11.17
N LYS A 556 21.64 -20.75 11.46
CA LYS A 556 20.45 -21.49 10.96
C LYS A 556 19.10 -20.80 11.22
N HIS A 557 18.92 -20.15 12.36
CA HIS A 557 17.66 -19.51 12.72
C HIS A 557 17.43 -18.15 12.02
N SER A 558 18.46 -17.58 11.38
CA SER A 558 18.33 -16.35 10.60
C SER A 558 17.46 -16.52 9.34
N VAL A 559 17.36 -17.74 8.81
CA VAL A 559 16.56 -18.09 7.62
C VAL A 559 15.10 -17.66 7.81
N SER A 560 14.56 -17.83 9.02
CA SER A 560 13.21 -17.39 9.38
C SER A 560 12.98 -15.89 9.20
N LYS A 561 14.03 -15.05 9.26
CA LYS A 561 13.88 -13.60 8.94
C LYS A 561 13.55 -13.37 7.47
N LEU A 562 13.96 -14.24 6.54
CA LEU A 562 13.68 -14.11 5.11
C LEU A 562 12.25 -14.55 4.76
N ILE A 563 11.75 -15.61 5.40
CA ILE A 563 10.47 -16.27 5.05
C ILE A 563 9.36 -16.16 6.10
N GLY A 564 9.65 -15.60 7.27
CA GLY A 564 8.78 -15.62 8.46
C GLY A 564 9.10 -16.79 9.40
N SER A 565 8.75 -16.66 10.68
CA SER A 565 8.81 -17.79 11.62
C SER A 565 7.68 -18.80 11.34
N PRO A 566 7.90 -20.11 11.51
CA PRO A 566 6.84 -21.12 11.37
C PRO A 566 5.80 -21.04 12.51
N PRO A 567 4.58 -21.61 12.31
CA PRO A 567 3.53 -21.62 13.33
C PRO A 567 3.99 -22.11 14.70
N GLY A 568 3.68 -21.34 15.75
CA GLY A 568 4.03 -21.66 17.14
C GLY A 568 5.40 -21.14 17.62
N TYR A 569 6.13 -20.41 16.78
CA TYR A 569 7.36 -19.71 17.17
C TYR A 569 7.13 -18.20 17.33
N VAL A 570 7.98 -17.54 18.12
CA VAL A 570 7.97 -16.07 18.26
C VAL A 570 8.23 -15.43 16.89
N GLY A 571 7.43 -14.42 16.54
CA GLY A 571 7.46 -13.78 15.23
C GLY A 571 6.70 -14.54 14.12
N TYR A 572 5.79 -15.47 14.44
CA TYR A 572 4.93 -16.10 13.42
C TYR A 572 4.06 -15.08 12.66
N ASP A 573 3.60 -14.04 13.36
CA ASP A 573 2.84 -12.94 12.78
C ASP A 573 3.75 -11.92 12.06
N GLU A 574 5.07 -11.99 12.25
CA GLU A 574 6.05 -11.19 11.51
C GLU A 574 6.34 -11.84 10.16
N ALA A 575 5.93 -11.15 9.09
CA ALA A 575 6.10 -11.64 7.74
C ALA A 575 7.55 -11.50 7.25
N GLY A 576 8.00 -12.48 6.46
CA GLY A 576 9.39 -12.60 6.01
C GLY A 576 9.90 -11.41 5.20
N GLN A 577 11.12 -10.94 5.49
CA GLN A 577 11.70 -9.76 4.86
C GLN A 577 11.90 -9.91 3.35
N LEU A 578 12.17 -11.12 2.85
CA LEU A 578 12.32 -11.36 1.41
C LEU A 578 10.93 -11.45 0.76
N THR A 579 10.04 -12.25 1.35
CA THR A 579 8.71 -12.51 0.79
C THR A 579 7.82 -11.26 0.80
N GLU A 580 7.85 -10.44 1.85
CA GLU A 580 7.12 -9.16 1.89
C GLU A 580 7.66 -8.12 0.91
N LYS A 581 8.99 -7.89 0.88
CA LYS A 581 9.56 -6.86 -0.01
C LYS A 581 9.33 -7.20 -1.47
N VAL A 582 9.44 -8.47 -1.86
CA VAL A 582 9.17 -8.92 -3.22
C VAL A 582 7.66 -8.99 -3.52
N ARG A 583 6.79 -9.30 -2.55
CA ARG A 583 5.33 -9.20 -2.78
C ARG A 583 4.88 -7.76 -3.01
N ARG A 584 5.46 -6.80 -2.30
CA ARG A 584 5.17 -5.35 -2.47
C ARG A 584 5.77 -4.80 -3.76
N ASN A 585 7.02 -5.15 -4.05
CA ASN A 585 7.74 -4.70 -5.24
C ASN A 585 8.24 -5.93 -6.06
N PRO A 586 7.36 -6.59 -6.86
CA PRO A 586 7.75 -7.76 -7.66
C PRO A 586 8.76 -7.44 -8.77
N TYR A 587 8.80 -6.17 -9.20
CA TYR A 587 9.75 -5.62 -10.17
C TYR A 587 10.93 -5.03 -9.41
N SER A 588 11.86 -5.89 -9.01
CA SER A 588 13.00 -5.50 -8.17
C SER A 588 14.26 -6.29 -8.47
N LEU A 589 15.40 -5.70 -8.12
CA LEU A 589 16.70 -6.35 -8.11
C LEU A 589 17.00 -6.87 -6.70
N ILE A 590 17.16 -8.17 -6.55
CA ILE A 590 17.54 -8.80 -5.27
C ILE A 590 19.05 -8.98 -5.26
N LEU A 591 19.73 -8.25 -4.39
CA LEU A 591 21.18 -8.34 -4.21
C LEU A 591 21.52 -9.10 -2.92
N LEU A 592 22.13 -10.28 -3.03
CA LEU A 592 22.70 -11.02 -1.91
C LEU A 592 24.21 -10.78 -1.87
N ASP A 593 24.69 -10.04 -0.89
CA ASP A 593 26.12 -9.72 -0.77
C ASP A 593 26.85 -10.78 0.06
N GLU A 594 28.04 -11.21 -0.40
CA GLU A 594 28.91 -12.21 0.25
C GLU A 594 28.25 -13.58 0.51
N ILE A 595 27.63 -14.16 -0.51
CA ILE A 595 26.83 -15.40 -0.42
C ILE A 595 27.59 -16.63 0.11
N GLU A 596 28.91 -16.64 0.09
CA GLU A 596 29.75 -17.65 0.76
C GLU A 596 29.67 -17.64 2.30
N LYS A 597 29.07 -16.60 2.90
CA LYS A 597 28.84 -16.49 4.36
C LYS A 597 27.52 -17.09 4.80
N ALA A 598 26.54 -17.22 3.89
CA ALA A 598 25.20 -17.67 4.24
C ALA A 598 25.17 -19.10 4.80
N HIS A 599 24.24 -19.38 5.70
CA HIS A 599 23.92 -20.74 6.12
C HIS A 599 23.41 -21.57 4.92
N PRO A 600 23.76 -22.86 4.77
CA PRO A 600 23.35 -23.69 3.63
C PRO A 600 21.83 -23.74 3.37
N ASP A 601 21.01 -23.66 4.42
CA ASP A 601 19.54 -23.60 4.29
C ASP A 601 19.06 -22.36 3.49
N VAL A 602 19.81 -21.25 3.49
CA VAL A 602 19.55 -20.07 2.63
C VAL A 602 19.79 -20.42 1.16
N LEU A 603 20.88 -21.13 0.87
CA LEU A 603 21.21 -21.55 -0.50
C LEU A 603 20.14 -22.51 -1.05
N HIS A 604 19.66 -23.44 -0.21
CA HIS A 604 18.56 -24.35 -0.56
C HIS A 604 17.23 -23.62 -0.83
N MET A 605 16.91 -22.58 -0.05
CA MET A 605 15.75 -21.72 -0.32
C MET A 605 15.88 -20.99 -1.67
N PHE A 606 17.07 -20.47 -2.00
CA PHE A 606 17.28 -19.80 -3.29
C PHE A 606 17.30 -20.75 -4.50
N LEU A 607 17.61 -22.05 -4.35
CA LEU A 607 17.41 -23.03 -5.43
C LEU A 607 15.96 -23.03 -5.93
N GLN A 608 14.98 -23.03 -5.03
CA GLN A 608 13.56 -23.00 -5.37
C GLN A 608 13.19 -21.73 -6.16
N ILE A 609 13.69 -20.57 -5.73
CA ILE A 609 13.47 -19.29 -6.43
C ILE A 609 14.10 -19.32 -7.84
N LEU A 610 15.33 -19.81 -7.97
CA LEU A 610 16.07 -19.87 -9.24
C LEU A 610 15.47 -20.88 -10.23
N ASP A 611 14.70 -21.86 -9.75
CA ASP A 611 14.09 -22.90 -10.59
C ASP A 611 12.65 -22.63 -11.00
N ASP A 612 11.79 -22.32 -10.02
CA ASP A 612 10.34 -22.19 -10.18
C ASP A 612 9.86 -20.72 -10.17
N GLY A 613 10.77 -19.76 -9.92
CA GLY A 613 10.44 -18.34 -9.87
C GLY A 613 9.42 -18.00 -8.79
N ARG A 614 9.37 -18.76 -7.69
CA ARG A 614 8.44 -18.58 -6.57
C ARG A 614 9.04 -19.04 -5.25
N LEU A 615 8.55 -18.48 -4.15
CA LEU A 615 8.81 -18.96 -2.80
C LEU A 615 7.51 -18.93 -1.99
N THR A 616 7.28 -19.95 -1.18
CA THR A 616 6.15 -19.98 -0.24
C THR A 616 6.67 -19.60 1.15
N ASP A 617 6.01 -18.63 1.78
CA ASP A 617 6.39 -18.13 3.10
C ASP A 617 5.88 -19.04 4.24
N ALA A 618 6.27 -18.74 5.48
CA ALA A 618 5.90 -19.54 6.65
C ALA A 618 4.40 -19.51 7.00
N GLN A 619 3.62 -18.60 6.40
CA GLN A 619 2.17 -18.49 6.51
C GLN A 619 1.45 -19.21 5.35
N GLY A 620 2.19 -19.80 4.40
CA GLY A 620 1.66 -20.51 3.23
C GLY A 620 1.39 -19.62 2.01
N ARG A 621 1.72 -18.33 2.06
CA ARG A 621 1.50 -17.38 0.97
C ARG A 621 2.62 -17.55 -0.05
N THR A 622 2.27 -17.67 -1.34
CA THR A 622 3.26 -17.88 -2.41
C THR A 622 3.57 -16.56 -3.12
N VAL A 623 4.84 -16.19 -3.15
CA VAL A 623 5.36 -14.95 -3.75
C VAL A 623 6.05 -15.28 -5.07
N SER A 624 5.75 -14.52 -6.12
CA SER A 624 6.38 -14.63 -7.44
C SER A 624 7.67 -13.82 -7.52
N PHE A 625 8.70 -14.43 -8.10
CA PHE A 625 10.02 -13.84 -8.37
C PHE A 625 10.31 -13.73 -9.89
N LYS A 626 9.33 -14.06 -10.74
CA LYS A 626 9.49 -14.09 -12.21
C LYS A 626 9.91 -12.74 -12.79
N ASP A 627 9.41 -11.66 -12.20
CA ASP A 627 9.71 -10.28 -12.61
C ASP A 627 10.88 -9.65 -11.81
N THR A 628 11.66 -10.46 -11.09
CA THR A 628 12.86 -10.02 -10.35
C THR A 628 14.16 -10.27 -11.12
N LEU A 629 15.22 -9.51 -10.79
CA LEU A 629 16.59 -9.80 -11.18
C LEU A 629 17.40 -10.22 -9.96
N ILE A 630 18.00 -11.41 -9.96
CA ILE A 630 18.74 -11.93 -8.78
C ILE A 630 20.23 -11.85 -9.04
N ILE A 631 20.94 -11.09 -8.20
CA ILE A 631 22.39 -10.96 -8.22
C ILE A 631 22.92 -11.41 -6.86
N MET A 632 23.86 -12.36 -6.88
CA MET A 632 24.60 -12.79 -5.71
C MET A 632 26.05 -12.37 -5.89
N THR A 633 26.68 -11.74 -4.89
CA THR A 633 28.12 -11.45 -4.93
C THR A 633 28.87 -12.49 -4.13
N SER A 634 30.10 -12.81 -4.57
CA SER A 634 31.03 -13.61 -3.80
C SER A 634 32.45 -13.08 -3.93
N ASN A 635 33.23 -13.16 -2.84
CA ASN A 635 34.67 -12.91 -2.87
C ASN A 635 35.48 -14.22 -3.08
N ALA A 636 34.81 -15.38 -3.05
CA ALA A 636 35.40 -16.69 -3.26
C ALA A 636 35.97 -16.85 -4.69
N GLY A 637 37.29 -17.01 -4.79
CA GLY A 637 38.01 -17.10 -6.08
C GLY A 637 39.27 -16.22 -6.14
N THR A 638 39.41 -15.26 -5.23
CA THR A 638 40.56 -14.32 -5.22
C THR A 638 41.74 -14.77 -4.36
N GLY A 639 41.51 -15.67 -3.41
CA GLY A 639 42.58 -16.33 -2.66
C GLY A 639 43.36 -17.32 -3.53
N ASN A 640 44.70 -17.24 -3.47
CA ASN A 640 45.67 -18.13 -4.10
C ASN A 640 46.05 -17.86 -5.57
N VAL A 641 46.13 -16.58 -5.97
CA VAL A 641 47.16 -16.18 -6.96
C VAL A 641 48.45 -15.85 -6.21
N GLU A 642 49.05 -16.85 -5.56
CA GLU A 642 50.45 -16.75 -5.19
C GLU A 642 51.26 -16.66 -6.49
N ALA A 643 52.00 -15.56 -6.64
CA ALA A 643 52.93 -15.39 -7.74
C ALA A 643 54.08 -16.40 -7.59
N ASN A 644 53.90 -17.59 -8.15
CA ASN A 644 54.96 -18.57 -8.28
C ASN A 644 56.00 -18.04 -9.27
N VAL A 645 56.96 -17.26 -8.77
CA VAL A 645 58.10 -16.71 -9.51
C VAL A 645 59.09 -17.83 -9.81
N GLY A 646 58.70 -18.75 -10.69
CA GLY A 646 59.46 -19.93 -11.08
C GLY A 646 59.53 -20.06 -12.60
N PHE A 647 60.75 -20.17 -13.14
CA PHE A 647 60.98 -20.40 -14.56
C PHE A 647 60.42 -21.76 -15.00
N GLY A 648 59.20 -21.76 -15.57
CA GLY A 648 58.54 -22.98 -16.06
C GLY A 648 57.08 -22.80 -16.53
N ALA A 649 56.37 -21.79 -16.03
CA ALA A 649 54.93 -21.60 -16.27
C ALA A 649 54.52 -21.09 -17.68
N ALA A 650 55.23 -21.49 -18.74
CA ALA A 650 55.01 -21.01 -20.11
C ALA A 650 54.40 -22.04 -21.08
N ARG A 651 54.03 -23.25 -20.62
CA ARG A 651 53.64 -24.34 -21.54
C ARG A 651 52.44 -25.24 -21.15
N GLU A 652 51.76 -24.99 -20.04
CA GLU A 652 50.49 -25.68 -19.75
C GLU A 652 49.38 -24.66 -19.52
N GLY A 653 48.36 -24.69 -20.37
CA GLY A 653 47.22 -23.80 -20.31
C GLY A 653 46.36 -24.11 -19.09
N VAL A 654 46.45 -23.27 -18.07
CA VAL A 654 45.67 -23.40 -16.83
C VAL A 654 44.99 -22.07 -16.52
N THR A 655 43.89 -21.80 -17.24
CA THR A 655 42.72 -21.21 -16.59
C THR A 655 42.31 -22.18 -15.48
N ARG A 656 42.90 -21.99 -14.29
CA ARG A 656 42.52 -22.68 -13.06
C ARG A 656 41.12 -22.16 -12.75
N SER A 657 40.12 -22.84 -13.31
CA SER A 657 38.79 -22.29 -13.51
C SER A 657 38.26 -21.72 -12.21
N VAL A 658 37.72 -20.50 -12.25
CA VAL A 658 37.04 -19.87 -11.09
C VAL A 658 35.99 -20.83 -10.51
N LEU A 659 35.34 -21.63 -11.37
CA LEU A 659 34.43 -22.72 -10.99
C LEU A 659 35.05 -23.72 -9.99
N ASN A 660 36.33 -24.07 -10.14
CA ASN A 660 37.03 -25.00 -9.23
C ASN A 660 37.27 -24.40 -7.85
N GLN A 661 37.43 -23.07 -7.74
CA GLN A 661 37.52 -22.39 -6.45
C GLN A 661 36.12 -22.21 -5.83
N LEU A 662 35.10 -21.93 -6.65
CA LEU A 662 33.70 -21.83 -6.21
C LEU A 662 33.15 -23.16 -5.68
N ASN A 663 33.55 -24.30 -6.25
CA ASN A 663 33.16 -25.65 -5.79
C ASN A 663 33.54 -25.95 -4.32
N ASN A 664 34.43 -25.17 -3.70
CA ASN A 664 34.74 -25.29 -2.27
C ASN A 664 33.66 -24.68 -1.35
N TYR A 665 32.80 -23.81 -1.90
CA TYR A 665 31.79 -23.04 -1.16
C TYR A 665 30.36 -23.36 -1.64
N PHE A 666 30.19 -23.69 -2.92
CA PHE A 666 28.90 -23.91 -3.55
C PHE A 666 28.84 -25.28 -4.22
N THR A 667 27.66 -25.92 -4.18
CA THR A 667 27.46 -27.18 -4.89
C THR A 667 27.37 -26.94 -6.40
N PRO A 668 27.77 -27.93 -7.23
CA PRO A 668 27.57 -27.85 -8.68
C PRO A 668 26.09 -27.68 -9.06
N GLU A 669 25.16 -28.19 -8.26
CA GLU A 669 23.72 -27.95 -8.45
C GLU A 669 23.37 -26.46 -8.37
N PHE A 670 23.85 -25.76 -7.33
CA PHE A 670 23.61 -24.33 -7.14
C PHE A 670 24.22 -23.50 -8.27
N LEU A 671 25.48 -23.77 -8.62
CA LEU A 671 26.17 -23.08 -9.72
C LEU A 671 25.48 -23.25 -11.08
N ASN A 672 24.86 -24.40 -11.33
CA ASN A 672 24.14 -24.69 -12.58
C ASN A 672 22.73 -24.06 -12.65
N ARG A 673 22.23 -23.38 -11.61
CA ARG A 673 20.93 -22.68 -11.66
C ARG A 673 21.03 -21.25 -12.21
N PHE A 674 22.21 -20.63 -12.17
CA PHE A 674 22.44 -19.27 -12.65
C PHE A 674 22.45 -19.17 -14.19
N ASP A 675 21.96 -18.04 -14.73
CA ASP A 675 22.08 -17.67 -16.15
C ASP A 675 23.52 -17.33 -16.56
N GLY A 676 24.35 -16.93 -15.60
CA GLY A 676 25.77 -16.67 -15.80
C GLY A 676 26.55 -16.46 -14.50
N ILE A 677 27.75 -17.03 -14.45
CA ILE A 677 28.78 -16.70 -13.45
C ILE A 677 29.66 -15.63 -14.07
N ILE A 678 29.76 -14.49 -13.41
CA ILE A 678 30.30 -13.24 -13.95
C ILE A 678 31.58 -12.90 -13.18
N GLU A 679 32.72 -13.05 -13.86
CA GLU A 679 34.04 -12.76 -13.30
C GLU A 679 34.38 -11.27 -13.46
N PHE A 680 34.73 -10.62 -12.35
CA PHE A 680 35.19 -9.23 -12.29
C PHE A 680 36.71 -9.19 -12.14
N LYS A 681 37.35 -8.38 -12.97
CA LYS A 681 38.81 -8.24 -13.00
C LYS A 681 39.29 -7.15 -12.04
N SER A 682 40.53 -7.24 -11.58
CA SER A 682 41.19 -6.16 -10.84
C SER A 682 41.30 -4.90 -11.71
N LEU A 683 41.12 -3.73 -11.09
CA LEU A 683 41.14 -2.44 -11.78
C LEU A 683 42.57 -2.04 -12.17
N SER A 684 42.75 -1.54 -13.40
CA SER A 684 44.00 -0.91 -13.85
C SER A 684 44.13 0.53 -13.33
N LYS A 685 45.34 1.12 -13.40
CA LYS A 685 45.53 2.54 -13.07
C LYS A 685 44.67 3.46 -13.96
N GLU A 686 44.51 3.11 -15.24
CA GLU A 686 43.63 3.82 -16.18
C GLU A 686 42.16 3.76 -15.74
N ASN A 687 41.66 2.59 -15.30
CA ASN A 687 40.30 2.46 -14.77
C ASN A 687 40.11 3.35 -13.53
N LEU A 688 41.10 3.41 -12.63
CA LEU A 688 41.03 4.22 -11.42
C LEU A 688 41.02 5.73 -11.73
N MET A 689 41.75 6.19 -12.75
CA MET A 689 41.72 7.59 -13.20
C MET A 689 40.32 8.01 -13.69
N ASN A 690 39.65 7.11 -14.42
CA ASN A 690 38.27 7.33 -14.87
C ASN A 690 37.28 7.33 -13.69
N ILE A 691 37.43 6.40 -12.74
CA ILE A 691 36.61 6.36 -11.50
C ILE A 691 36.79 7.62 -10.67
N VAL A 692 38.02 8.11 -10.49
CA VAL A 692 38.29 9.38 -9.80
C VAL A 692 37.64 10.56 -10.53
N SER A 693 37.64 10.56 -11.87
CA SER A 693 36.95 11.62 -12.63
C SER A 693 35.44 11.61 -12.36
N LEU A 694 34.78 10.44 -12.41
CA LEU A 694 33.35 10.33 -12.08
C LEU A 694 33.03 10.79 -10.65
N MET A 695 33.82 10.36 -9.66
CA MET A 695 33.63 10.80 -8.26
C MET A 695 33.84 12.30 -8.06
N LEU A 696 34.70 12.94 -8.85
CA LEU A 696 34.90 14.40 -8.82
C LEU A 696 33.76 15.16 -9.52
N ASP A 697 33.15 14.56 -10.54
CA ASP A 697 31.94 15.11 -11.18
C ASP A 697 30.74 15.03 -10.22
N GLU A 698 30.59 13.94 -9.45
CA GLU A 698 29.61 13.86 -8.33
C GLU A 698 29.82 14.98 -7.29
N VAL A 699 31.06 15.23 -6.88
CA VAL A 699 31.40 16.32 -5.94
C VAL A 699 31.04 17.67 -6.55
N ASN A 700 31.35 17.92 -7.82
CA ASN A 700 30.92 19.13 -8.52
C ASN A 700 29.39 19.28 -8.57
N HIS A 701 28.65 18.20 -8.81
CA HIS A 701 27.18 18.22 -8.79
C HIS A 701 26.61 18.65 -7.43
N LEU A 702 27.21 18.22 -6.31
CA LEU A 702 26.82 18.68 -4.97
C LEU A 702 27.14 20.17 -4.76
N LEU A 703 28.33 20.61 -5.20
CA LEU A 703 28.83 21.99 -5.05
C LEU A 703 28.03 23.03 -5.84
N ILE A 704 27.41 22.66 -6.97
CA ILE A 704 26.54 23.55 -7.75
C ILE A 704 25.42 24.17 -6.88
N SER A 705 24.87 23.41 -5.92
CA SER A 705 23.83 23.89 -5.00
C SER A 705 24.28 25.05 -4.09
N GLN A 706 25.59 25.19 -3.90
CA GLN A 706 26.23 26.24 -3.09
C GLN A 706 26.90 27.31 -3.97
N HIS A 707 26.68 27.27 -5.30
CA HIS A 707 27.38 28.08 -6.29
C HIS A 707 28.92 27.93 -6.22
N LEU A 708 29.41 26.72 -5.96
CA LEU A 708 30.83 26.39 -5.98
C LEU A 708 31.13 25.46 -7.16
N THR A 709 32.32 25.59 -7.77
CA THR A 709 32.86 24.61 -8.73
C THR A 709 34.32 24.32 -8.44
N ILE A 710 34.80 23.11 -8.73
CA ILE A 710 36.21 22.75 -8.63
C ILE A 710 36.77 22.14 -9.93
N ASP A 711 37.84 22.76 -10.42
CA ASP A 711 38.69 22.27 -11.51
C ASP A 711 39.85 21.43 -10.95
N VAL A 712 39.83 20.11 -11.19
CA VAL A 712 40.87 19.17 -10.75
C VAL A 712 41.69 18.69 -11.95
N PRO A 713 42.95 19.16 -12.12
CA PRO A 713 43.79 18.78 -13.25
C PRO A 713 44.33 17.36 -13.12
N GLU A 714 44.71 16.77 -14.26
CA GLU A 714 45.05 15.34 -14.37
C GLU A 714 46.17 14.89 -13.43
N ASN A 715 47.18 15.72 -13.20
CA ASN A 715 48.27 15.43 -12.26
C ASN A 715 47.81 15.36 -10.78
N VAL A 716 46.73 16.05 -10.41
CA VAL A 716 46.09 15.91 -9.11
C VAL A 716 45.27 14.61 -9.05
N LYS A 717 44.58 14.25 -10.13
CA LYS A 717 43.87 12.95 -10.22
C LYS A 717 44.83 11.76 -10.10
N GLU A 718 45.97 11.79 -10.79
CA GLU A 718 47.03 10.78 -10.65
C GLU A 718 47.48 10.66 -9.19
N LYS A 719 47.66 11.80 -8.50
CA LYS A 719 48.04 11.82 -7.09
C LYS A 719 46.94 11.26 -6.17
N LEU A 720 45.66 11.52 -6.46
CA LEU A 720 44.53 10.92 -5.75
C LEU A 720 44.48 9.39 -5.94
N VAL A 721 44.71 8.90 -7.16
CA VAL A 721 44.82 7.45 -7.43
C VAL A 721 46.01 6.83 -6.68
N ASP A 722 47.19 7.45 -6.71
CA ASP A 722 48.37 6.94 -6.02
C ASP A 722 48.25 6.95 -4.48
N LEU A 723 47.37 7.80 -3.92
CA LEU A 723 47.07 7.85 -2.49
C LEU A 723 45.93 6.89 -2.07
N GLY A 724 44.97 6.63 -2.96
CA GLY A 724 43.76 5.83 -2.66
C GLY A 724 43.69 4.45 -3.31
N TYR A 725 44.73 4.02 -4.05
CA TYR A 725 44.80 2.68 -4.62
C TYR A 725 45.40 1.67 -3.65
N ASP A 726 44.63 0.61 -3.36
CA ASP A 726 45.08 -0.56 -2.62
C ASP A 726 44.69 -1.83 -3.43
N PRO A 727 45.65 -2.64 -3.91
CA PRO A 727 45.37 -3.86 -4.65
C PRO A 727 44.46 -4.88 -3.93
N SER A 728 44.39 -4.84 -2.61
CA SER A 728 43.56 -5.73 -1.78
C SER A 728 42.13 -5.22 -1.56
N MET A 729 41.91 -3.91 -1.71
CA MET A 729 40.63 -3.23 -1.43
C MET A 729 39.99 -2.59 -2.68
N GLY A 730 40.69 -2.61 -3.82
CA GLY A 730 40.24 -2.04 -5.08
C GLY A 730 40.06 -0.52 -5.03
N ALA A 731 38.97 -0.02 -5.60
CA ALA A 731 38.64 1.41 -5.61
C ALA A 731 38.03 1.92 -4.27
N ARG A 732 37.80 1.06 -3.27
CA ARG A 732 37.12 1.45 -2.01
C ARG A 732 37.76 2.65 -1.29
N PRO A 733 39.09 2.81 -1.19
CA PRO A 733 39.67 3.94 -0.48
C PRO A 733 39.54 5.28 -1.22
N LEU A 734 39.35 5.28 -2.55
CA LEU A 734 39.35 6.50 -3.38
C LEU A 734 38.35 7.56 -2.90
N ARG A 735 37.11 7.17 -2.53
CA ARG A 735 36.11 8.15 -2.05
C ARG A 735 36.57 8.84 -0.77
N ARG A 736 37.20 8.09 0.15
CA ARG A 736 37.79 8.64 1.38
C ARG A 736 38.96 9.56 1.05
N THR A 737 39.83 9.19 0.11
CA THR A 737 40.94 10.05 -0.34
C THR A 737 40.43 11.35 -0.98
N ILE A 738 39.37 11.30 -1.77
CA ILE A 738 38.72 12.51 -2.34
C ILE A 738 38.11 13.37 -1.22
N GLN A 739 37.44 12.76 -0.24
CA GLN A 739 36.91 13.48 0.91
C GLN A 739 38.04 14.21 1.69
N GLU A 740 39.07 13.48 2.11
CA GLU A 740 40.19 14.00 2.91
C GLU A 740 41.12 14.98 2.17
N GLN A 741 41.15 14.98 0.83
CA GLN A 741 42.08 15.82 0.04
C GLN A 741 41.40 16.91 -0.79
N ILE A 742 40.11 16.75 -1.09
CA ILE A 742 39.35 17.67 -1.94
C ILE A 742 38.18 18.26 -1.16
N GLU A 743 37.26 17.46 -0.60
CA GLU A 743 36.07 18.00 0.07
C GLU A 743 36.45 18.81 1.33
N ASP A 744 37.31 18.26 2.19
CA ASP A 744 37.82 18.95 3.39
C ASP A 744 38.61 20.21 3.02
N GLY A 745 39.45 20.14 1.97
CA GLY A 745 40.22 21.28 1.47
C GLY A 745 39.38 22.39 0.84
N ILE A 746 38.23 22.04 0.24
CA ILE A 746 37.23 23.01 -0.24
C ILE A 746 36.56 23.68 0.96
N ALA A 747 36.18 22.91 1.98
CA ALA A 747 35.53 23.44 3.18
C ALA A 747 36.44 24.42 3.93
N GLU A 748 37.72 24.08 4.14
CA GLU A 748 38.72 24.97 4.73
C GLU A 748 38.90 26.26 3.90
N PHE A 749 39.12 26.13 2.59
CA PHE A 749 39.31 27.29 1.71
C PHE A 749 38.09 28.20 1.65
N TYR A 750 36.88 27.65 1.63
CA TYR A 750 35.63 28.42 1.59
C TYR A 750 35.36 29.18 2.91
N LEU A 751 35.74 28.61 4.06
CA LEU A 751 35.62 29.30 5.35
C LEU A 751 36.55 30.53 5.45
N ASP A 752 37.76 30.44 4.90
CA ASP A 752 38.71 31.56 4.84
C ASP A 752 38.38 32.55 3.71
N HIS A 753 37.77 32.09 2.61
CA HIS A 753 37.51 32.88 1.40
C HIS A 753 36.07 32.70 0.84
N PRO A 754 35.02 33.11 1.57
CA PRO A 754 33.62 32.80 1.26
C PRO A 754 33.07 33.50 -0.01
N THR A 755 33.83 34.39 -0.63
CA THR A 755 33.47 35.12 -1.86
C THR A 755 34.04 34.49 -3.13
N ILE A 756 34.77 33.38 -3.02
CA ILE A 756 35.44 32.73 -4.16
C ILE A 756 34.67 31.47 -4.53
N HIS A 757 34.06 31.51 -5.72
CA HIS A 757 33.16 30.46 -6.22
C HIS A 757 33.83 29.45 -7.15
N ASP A 758 34.85 29.88 -7.90
CA ASP A 758 35.62 29.03 -8.79
C ASP A 758 36.94 28.56 -8.15
N LEU A 759 37.00 27.28 -7.82
CA LEU A 759 38.12 26.63 -7.15
C LEU A 759 38.95 25.81 -8.13
N LYS A 760 40.23 25.62 -7.80
CA LYS A 760 41.16 24.78 -8.55
C LYS A 760 42.10 24.05 -7.60
N ALA A 761 42.14 22.72 -7.72
CA ALA A 761 43.14 21.91 -7.04
C ALA A 761 44.51 22.03 -7.73
N LYS A 762 45.58 22.12 -6.94
CA LYS A 762 46.97 22.17 -7.40
C LYS A 762 47.85 21.29 -6.51
N LEU A 763 49.00 20.89 -7.02
CA LEU A 763 50.06 20.26 -6.22
C LEU A 763 51.06 21.33 -5.77
N ASP A 764 51.41 21.32 -4.49
CA ASP A 764 52.55 22.09 -3.96
C ASP A 764 53.89 21.38 -4.23
N LYS A 765 55.01 22.05 -3.91
CA LYS A 765 56.38 21.56 -4.06
C LYS A 765 56.64 20.23 -3.35
N ASP A 766 55.95 19.98 -2.24
CA ASP A 766 56.01 18.73 -1.47
C ASP A 766 55.06 17.64 -2.01
N GLY A 767 54.36 17.89 -3.13
CA GLY A 767 53.39 16.96 -3.73
C GLY A 767 52.07 16.82 -2.96
N LYS A 768 51.76 17.76 -2.05
CA LYS A 768 50.46 17.85 -1.36
C LYS A 768 49.43 18.54 -2.24
N ILE A 769 48.17 18.13 -2.10
CA ILE A 769 47.04 18.75 -2.78
C ILE A 769 46.62 20.01 -2.01
N LEU A 770 46.46 21.14 -2.70
CA LEU A 770 45.98 22.41 -2.16
C LEU A 770 44.84 22.93 -3.02
N ILE A 771 43.78 23.42 -2.36
CA ILE A 771 42.69 24.15 -3.01
C ILE A 771 43.04 25.62 -3.09
N THR A 772 42.81 26.23 -4.25
CA THR A 772 43.12 27.62 -4.54
C THR A 772 42.04 28.24 -5.42
N SER A 773 41.99 29.57 -5.52
CA SER A 773 41.16 30.21 -6.54
C SER A 773 41.62 29.86 -7.95
N LYS A 774 40.64 29.72 -8.85
CA LYS A 774 40.88 29.62 -10.29
C LYS A 774 41.30 31.01 -10.79
N PRO A 775 42.49 31.18 -11.39
CA PRO A 775 42.93 32.48 -11.85
C PRO A 775 42.08 32.94 -13.04
N GLU A 776 41.54 34.16 -12.97
CA GLU A 776 40.94 34.81 -14.13
C GLU A 776 41.97 34.89 -15.28
N ARG A 777 41.52 34.60 -16.50
CA ARG A 777 42.32 34.90 -17.69
C ARG A 777 42.38 36.41 -17.85
N LEU A 778 43.51 37.01 -17.46
CA LEU A 778 43.87 38.37 -17.83
C LEU A 778 43.70 38.55 -19.36
N VAL A 779 42.69 39.33 -19.74
CA VAL A 779 42.53 39.82 -21.10
C VAL A 779 43.72 40.73 -21.38
N LYS A 780 44.45 40.46 -22.46
CA LYS A 780 45.62 41.27 -22.83
C LYS A 780 45.20 42.70 -23.12
N GLU A 781 45.84 43.65 -22.44
CA GLU A 781 45.85 45.05 -22.86
C GLU A 781 46.45 45.14 -24.26
N SER A 782 45.65 45.60 -25.22
CA SER A 782 46.16 46.17 -26.46
C SER A 782 46.39 47.66 -26.22
N SER A 783 47.65 48.04 -26.06
CA SER A 783 48.07 49.43 -26.12
C SER A 783 47.76 50.01 -27.51
N ASP A 784 46.96 51.07 -27.58
CA ASP A 784 47.21 52.12 -28.57
C ASP A 784 46.69 53.49 -28.11
N VAL A 785 47.49 54.50 -28.46
CA VAL A 785 47.53 55.87 -27.97
C VAL A 785 46.47 56.77 -28.61
N SER A 786 45.80 57.63 -27.81
CA SER A 786 45.74 59.09 -28.06
C SER A 786 44.91 59.85 -27.02
N ASP A 787 45.46 60.97 -26.51
CA ASP A 787 44.76 61.98 -25.70
C ASP A 787 43.62 62.68 -26.47
N GLU A 788 42.51 62.99 -25.79
CA GLU A 788 41.99 64.37 -25.58
C GLU A 788 40.74 64.39 -24.67
N PRO A 789 40.40 65.54 -24.01
CA PRO A 789 39.50 65.57 -22.86
C PRO A 789 38.00 65.74 -23.18
N ALA A 790 37.16 65.35 -22.21
CA ALA A 790 35.70 65.39 -22.29
C ALA A 790 35.09 66.82 -22.31
N PRO A 791 33.91 66.99 -22.96
CA PRO A 791 33.02 68.11 -22.74
C PRO A 791 31.77 67.73 -21.91
N GLN A 792 31.73 68.29 -20.69
CA GLN A 792 30.55 68.62 -19.84
C GLN A 792 29.62 67.50 -19.37
#